data_AF-A0A970DYM1-F1
#
_entry.id   AF-A0A970DYM1-F1
#
_cell.length_a   1.000
_cell.length_b   1.000
_cell.length_c   1.000
_cell.angle_alpha   90.00
_cell.angle_beta   90.00
_cell.angle_gamma   90.00
#
_symmetry.space_group_name_H-M   'P 1'
#
loop_
_entity.id
_entity.type
_entity.pdbx_description
1 polymer ?
#
loop_
_entity_poly.entity_id
_entity_poly.type
_entity_poly.pdbx_seq_one_letter_code
_entity_poly.pdbx_strand_id
1 'polypeptide(L)'
;MERRTGPYLRSPVTIESTMRDVLISLLPALAAGVVFFGLRALWLVILSTAAAMVTEMLLLRRPFTREGLFGDGSAAVTGVLVGLILPSTASWWVPVVGSIIAIAVVKLPFGGLGYNIFNPALGARAILLLAFTSQMVRFALPFDTVTGATPLLTMTSFDWSLIWGNVGGSIGETSVIAILLGAAYLFYKGHIDWRIPVGYVGAAFVMALLWGLNPWITVFAGGLLFGAVFMATDMVTSPVTPMGQLLFGIGCGVLTVFIRKFTSLPEGVTFAILGMNALVPILDKLTMPQRFGVGIPREQRFQGTAVGVVVTAAVVLLAVIIATPGQEIQPVFSGPHYLPIVEMLGTSDYSVEEINGTRYYTVRDGEGTLKAAVFAAEQRGFHGPIQFLVALDDQFAITDLRVLEHKEDPGLGALVAKPDFLSQFVGLNVDSAFSLGTDVDGISGATISSRAMATGVRRALEGFMDAFFPTTEAAAGWSDGVYTGVADSFGGPLTVEVVVTNGQIADVRVLSSSDTPGISDGAIANVPGRIVAANSPKVDAYSGATVTSEAIMSAVEKALSQAAADVMAGWPDGTYTGSAAGFSGQVEVEVTVSGGQIIDVRVVSHSDTPGISDSAINAIPGRIVEANSPDVDVVSGATYTSEGIIAAVRNALDSQASAGEAPAEQPSSAVGFDIKVSDGTYRAVGKGFGGDLVVDVTVAGGKINAISVVEHADTPFLADPAIEALVPAILDAQGVVDVYSGATMTSKGLFEAVEKAVSGAGEAEVAAKVEPFDIKVSDGT
;
A
#
# COMPACT_ATOMS: atom_id res chain seq x y z
N MET A 1 7.09 -83.96 19.78
CA MET A 1 6.10 -82.86 19.78
C MET A 1 6.40 -81.97 18.59
N GLU A 2 5.67 -82.14 17.48
CA GLU A 2 5.66 -81.18 16.38
C GLU A 2 5.16 -79.83 16.91
N ARG A 3 5.99 -78.78 16.85
CA ARG A 3 5.53 -77.40 17.06
C ARG A 3 4.62 -77.04 15.89
N ARG A 4 3.31 -77.26 16.03
CA ARG A 4 2.32 -76.63 15.16
C ARG A 4 2.37 -75.12 15.44
N THR A 5 2.93 -74.35 14.52
CA THR A 5 2.82 -72.89 14.51
C THR A 5 1.35 -72.50 14.35
N GLY A 6 0.90 -71.49 15.11
CA GLY A 6 -0.52 -71.09 15.13
C GLY A 6 -1.04 -70.62 13.76
N PRO A 7 -2.37 -70.67 13.53
CA PRO A 7 -3.01 -70.42 12.23
C PRO A 7 -2.90 -68.97 11.69
N TYR A 8 -2.33 -68.03 12.47
CA TYR A 8 -2.26 -66.60 12.15
C TYR A 8 -1.13 -66.21 11.17
N LEU A 9 -0.30 -67.15 10.74
CA LEU A 9 0.83 -66.93 9.83
C LEU A 9 0.46 -66.91 8.33
N ARG A 10 -0.82 -66.77 7.97
CA ARG A 10 -1.30 -66.83 6.57
C ARG A 10 -2.17 -65.63 6.18
N SER A 11 -1.71 -64.41 6.46
CA SER A 11 -2.21 -63.26 5.68
C SER A 11 -1.37 -63.15 4.41
N PRO A 12 -1.96 -63.10 3.21
CA PRO A 12 -1.21 -62.85 1.97
C PRO A 12 -0.70 -61.40 1.86
N VAL A 13 -1.13 -60.51 2.77
CA VAL A 13 -0.79 -59.09 2.76
C VAL A 13 0.51 -58.86 3.52
N THR A 14 1.54 -58.42 2.81
CA THR A 14 2.84 -57.99 3.35
C THR A 14 3.03 -56.49 3.16
N ILE A 15 3.88 -55.86 4.00
CA ILE A 15 4.22 -54.44 3.86
C ILE A 15 4.73 -54.13 2.45
N GLU A 16 5.61 -54.99 1.93
CA GLU A 16 6.16 -54.86 0.57
C GLU A 16 5.05 -54.91 -0.51
N SER A 17 4.05 -55.80 -0.34
CA SER A 17 2.92 -55.87 -1.27
C SER A 17 2.07 -54.60 -1.26
N THR A 18 1.84 -54.02 -0.09
CA THR A 18 1.09 -52.77 0.07
C THR A 18 1.88 -51.58 -0.50
N MET A 19 3.17 -51.46 -0.18
CA MET A 19 4.01 -50.37 -0.71
C MET A 19 4.15 -50.45 -2.23
N ARG A 20 4.22 -51.66 -2.80
CA ARG A 20 4.19 -51.87 -4.25
C ARG A 20 2.87 -51.41 -4.86
N ASP A 21 1.73 -51.73 -4.23
CA ASP A 21 0.43 -51.27 -4.71
C ASP A 21 0.30 -49.73 -4.65
N VAL A 22 0.87 -49.08 -3.61
CA VAL A 22 0.95 -47.61 -3.54
C VAL A 22 1.80 -47.04 -4.67
N LEU A 23 2.98 -47.62 -4.95
CA LEU A 23 3.81 -47.19 -6.08
C LEU A 23 3.08 -47.32 -7.43
N ILE A 24 2.34 -48.41 -7.63
CA ILE A 24 1.52 -48.62 -8.84
C ILE A 24 0.44 -47.54 -8.94
N SER A 25 -0.22 -47.20 -7.83
CA SER A 25 -1.27 -46.18 -7.80
C SER A 25 -0.79 -44.77 -8.13
N LEU A 26 0.50 -44.47 -7.91
CA LEU A 26 1.11 -43.18 -8.21
C LEU A 26 1.55 -43.06 -9.68
N LEU A 27 1.61 -44.17 -10.44
CA LEU A 27 2.03 -44.17 -11.84
C LEU A 27 1.16 -43.28 -12.76
N PRO A 28 -0.19 -43.26 -12.64
CA PRO A 28 -1.00 -42.36 -13.47
C PRO A 28 -0.65 -40.88 -13.23
N ALA A 29 -0.48 -40.47 -11.97
CA ALA A 29 -0.12 -39.09 -11.62
C ALA A 29 1.29 -38.73 -12.11
N LEU A 30 2.24 -39.66 -11.97
CA LEU A 30 3.59 -39.51 -12.53
C LEU A 30 3.56 -39.39 -14.06
N ALA A 31 2.81 -40.26 -14.74
CA ALA A 31 2.69 -40.24 -16.19
C ALA A 31 2.09 -38.92 -16.69
N ALA A 32 1.02 -38.44 -16.05
CA ALA A 32 0.44 -37.12 -16.34
C ALA A 32 1.49 -36.01 -16.15
N GLY A 33 2.17 -35.96 -15.00
CA GLY A 33 3.21 -34.97 -14.75
C GLY A 33 4.35 -34.98 -15.76
N VAL A 34 4.75 -36.17 -16.26
CA VAL A 34 5.78 -36.31 -17.31
C VAL A 34 5.26 -35.86 -18.68
N VAL A 35 4.00 -36.11 -19.01
CA VAL A 35 3.39 -35.62 -20.25
C VAL A 35 3.34 -34.09 -20.26
N PHE A 36 2.94 -33.48 -19.14
CA PHE A 36 2.75 -32.03 -19.02
C PHE A 36 4.05 -31.23 -18.86
N PHE A 37 5.01 -31.73 -18.08
CA PHE A 37 6.26 -31.03 -17.76
C PHE A 37 7.51 -31.65 -18.39
N GLY A 38 7.35 -32.69 -19.20
CA GLY A 38 8.42 -33.36 -19.91
C GLY A 38 9.33 -34.23 -19.03
N LEU A 39 10.47 -34.63 -19.60
CA LEU A 39 11.43 -35.56 -18.99
C LEU A 39 12.09 -35.00 -17.71
N ARG A 40 12.06 -33.68 -17.52
CA ARG A 40 12.61 -33.04 -16.30
C ARG A 40 11.86 -33.48 -15.05
N ALA A 41 10.53 -33.57 -15.11
CA ALA A 41 9.72 -34.05 -13.99
C ALA A 41 10.07 -35.50 -13.62
N LEU A 42 10.25 -36.36 -14.63
CA LEU A 42 10.69 -37.75 -14.42
C LEU A 42 12.04 -37.81 -13.71
N TRP A 43 12.99 -36.97 -14.15
CA TRP A 43 14.33 -36.92 -13.57
C TRP A 43 14.31 -36.50 -12.09
N LEU A 44 13.51 -35.50 -11.73
CA LEU A 44 13.37 -35.07 -10.33
C LEU A 44 12.81 -36.17 -9.43
N VAL A 45 11.80 -36.91 -9.91
CA VAL A 45 11.19 -38.03 -9.16
C VAL A 45 12.16 -39.20 -9.04
N ILE A 46 12.95 -39.50 -10.07
CA ILE A 46 13.99 -40.53 -9.99
C ILE A 46 15.06 -40.14 -8.97
N LEU A 47 15.51 -38.89 -8.99
CA LEU A 47 16.52 -38.38 -8.05
C LEU A 47 16.03 -38.42 -6.60
N SER A 48 14.80 -37.98 -6.31
CA SER A 48 14.22 -38.05 -4.96
C SER A 48 14.10 -39.51 -4.49
N THR A 49 13.60 -40.40 -5.35
CA THR A 49 13.42 -41.81 -5.04
C THR A 49 14.75 -42.50 -4.74
N ALA A 50 15.75 -42.29 -5.59
CA ALA A 50 17.09 -42.83 -5.38
C ALA A 50 17.74 -42.29 -4.10
N ALA A 51 17.64 -40.98 -3.85
CA ALA A 51 18.17 -40.36 -2.64
C ALA A 51 17.51 -40.92 -1.37
N ALA A 52 16.18 -41.10 -1.37
CA ALA A 52 15.46 -41.68 -0.23
C ALA A 52 15.92 -43.12 0.06
N MET A 53 15.96 -43.98 -0.98
CA MET A 53 16.34 -45.39 -0.84
C MET A 53 17.79 -45.54 -0.36
N VAL A 54 18.72 -44.77 -0.94
CA VAL A 54 20.13 -44.79 -0.52
C VAL A 54 20.29 -44.29 0.91
N THR A 55 19.61 -43.21 1.28
CA THR A 55 19.67 -42.66 2.65
C THR A 55 19.18 -43.68 3.67
N GLU A 56 18.06 -44.35 3.42
CA GLU A 56 17.54 -45.36 4.33
C GLU A 56 18.47 -46.57 4.44
N MET A 57 18.96 -47.07 3.32
CA MET A 57 19.91 -48.18 3.29
C MET A 57 21.19 -47.85 4.07
N LEU A 58 21.76 -46.66 3.90
CA LEU A 58 22.97 -46.23 4.60
C LEU A 58 22.75 -46.10 6.11
N LEU A 59 21.67 -45.46 6.55
CA LEU A 59 21.37 -45.24 7.97
C LEU A 59 21.01 -46.54 8.69
N LEU A 60 20.32 -47.46 8.00
CA LEU A 60 20.03 -48.81 8.52
C LEU A 60 21.20 -49.79 8.34
N ARG A 61 22.33 -49.33 7.77
CA ARG A 61 23.53 -50.14 7.48
C ARG A 61 23.24 -51.44 6.72
N ARG A 62 22.28 -51.39 5.79
CA ARG A 62 21.92 -52.54 4.95
C ARG A 62 23.01 -52.79 3.89
N PRO A 63 23.25 -54.05 3.49
CA PRO A 63 24.24 -54.36 2.46
C PRO A 63 23.82 -53.75 1.12
N PHE A 64 24.79 -53.30 0.32
CA PHE A 64 24.58 -52.69 -1.00
C PHE A 64 24.15 -53.75 -2.04
N THR A 65 22.94 -54.27 -1.87
CA THR A 65 22.29 -55.32 -2.65
C THR A 65 20.92 -54.84 -3.10
N ARG A 66 20.30 -55.49 -4.09
CA ARG A 66 18.96 -55.11 -4.57
C ARG A 66 17.93 -55.12 -3.42
N GLU A 67 17.98 -56.15 -2.59
CA GLU A 67 17.11 -56.30 -1.41
C GLU A 67 17.44 -55.27 -0.32
N GLY A 68 18.72 -54.96 -0.11
CA GLY A 68 19.13 -53.92 0.84
C GLY A 68 18.71 -52.50 0.45
N LEU A 69 18.70 -52.20 -0.85
CA LEU A 69 18.33 -50.89 -1.40
C LEU A 69 16.80 -50.68 -1.44
N PHE A 70 16.04 -51.69 -1.87
CA PHE A 70 14.58 -51.60 -1.90
C PHE A 70 13.95 -51.79 -0.53
N GLY A 71 14.55 -52.62 0.33
CA GLY A 71 14.05 -52.84 1.68
C GLY A 71 12.62 -53.33 1.70
N ASP A 72 11.77 -52.59 2.43
CA ASP A 72 10.32 -52.81 2.53
C ASP A 72 9.50 -51.99 1.50
N GLY A 73 10.18 -51.29 0.59
CA GLY A 73 9.57 -50.44 -0.44
C GLY A 73 9.14 -49.05 0.03
N SER A 74 9.18 -48.77 1.32
CA SER A 74 8.61 -47.52 1.84
C SER A 74 9.46 -46.27 1.60
N ALA A 75 10.79 -46.38 1.62
CA ALA A 75 11.64 -45.25 1.22
C ALA A 75 11.42 -44.87 -0.25
N ALA A 76 11.12 -45.84 -1.11
CA ALA A 76 10.77 -45.56 -2.50
C ALA A 76 9.46 -44.79 -2.60
N VAL A 77 8.42 -45.18 -1.85
CA VAL A 77 7.14 -44.44 -1.78
C VAL A 77 7.37 -43.02 -1.29
N THR A 78 8.10 -42.84 -0.18
CA THR A 78 8.43 -41.50 0.35
C THR A 78 9.15 -40.64 -0.69
N GLY A 79 10.15 -41.18 -1.38
CA GLY A 79 10.92 -40.46 -2.39
C GLY A 79 10.08 -40.10 -3.62
N VAL A 80 9.21 -41.00 -4.10
CA VAL A 80 8.27 -40.69 -5.19
C VAL A 80 7.32 -39.57 -4.78
N LEU A 81 6.75 -39.63 -3.57
CA LEU A 81 5.85 -38.59 -3.05
C LEU A 81 6.56 -37.24 -2.90
N VAL A 82 7.80 -37.21 -2.39
CA VAL A 82 8.62 -35.99 -2.32
C VAL A 82 8.86 -35.42 -3.71
N GLY A 83 9.15 -36.26 -4.71
CA GLY A 83 9.32 -35.80 -6.09
C GLY A 83 8.04 -35.22 -6.68
N LEU A 84 6.90 -35.89 -6.47
CA LEU A 84 5.62 -35.50 -7.04
C LEU A 84 5.06 -34.20 -6.45
N ILE A 85 5.35 -33.91 -5.17
CA ILE A 85 4.91 -32.66 -4.57
C ILE A 85 5.78 -31.46 -4.94
N LEU A 86 6.95 -31.65 -5.56
CA LEU A 86 7.81 -30.53 -5.94
C LEU A 86 7.39 -29.89 -7.28
N PRO A 87 7.68 -28.59 -7.50
CA PRO A 87 7.56 -27.97 -8.81
C PRO A 87 8.53 -28.60 -9.83
N SER A 88 8.12 -28.69 -11.09
CA SER A 88 8.98 -29.19 -12.18
C SER A 88 10.19 -28.29 -12.48
N THR A 89 10.11 -27.02 -12.10
CA THR A 89 11.18 -26.02 -12.20
C THR A 89 12.27 -26.18 -11.13
N ALA A 90 12.02 -26.98 -10.09
CA ALA A 90 12.95 -27.14 -8.98
C ALA A 90 14.34 -27.59 -9.46
N SER A 91 15.36 -27.11 -8.76
CA SER A 91 16.75 -27.52 -9.03
C SER A 91 16.94 -28.98 -8.60
N TRP A 92 17.80 -29.73 -9.31
CA TRP A 92 18.02 -31.17 -9.10
C TRP A 92 18.45 -31.54 -7.67
N TRP A 93 19.08 -30.64 -6.92
CA TRP A 93 19.54 -30.89 -5.55
C TRP A 93 18.42 -30.78 -4.51
N VAL A 94 17.36 -30.01 -4.78
CA VAL A 94 16.21 -29.83 -3.87
C VAL A 94 15.50 -31.16 -3.56
N PRO A 95 15.10 -31.99 -4.54
CA PRO A 95 14.50 -33.30 -4.26
C PRO A 95 15.44 -34.23 -3.50
N VAL A 96 16.75 -34.14 -3.73
CA VAL A 96 17.75 -34.96 -3.03
C VAL A 96 17.80 -34.58 -1.55
N VAL A 97 17.95 -33.29 -1.24
CA VAL A 97 17.95 -32.77 0.13
C VAL A 97 16.63 -33.08 0.83
N GLY A 98 15.50 -32.85 0.16
CA GLY A 98 14.17 -33.17 0.69
C GLY A 98 14.02 -34.64 1.06
N SER A 99 14.49 -35.54 0.19
CA SER A 99 14.42 -36.98 0.42
C SER A 99 15.33 -37.43 1.57
N ILE A 100 16.52 -36.83 1.70
CA ILE A 100 17.40 -37.07 2.85
C ILE A 100 16.70 -36.63 4.14
N ILE A 101 16.11 -35.43 4.17
CA ILE A 101 15.39 -34.91 5.34
C ILE A 101 14.21 -35.83 5.69
N ALA A 102 13.42 -36.24 4.70
CA ALA A 102 12.27 -37.11 4.91
C ALA A 102 12.66 -38.40 5.64
N ILE A 103 13.75 -39.02 5.21
CA ILE A 103 14.22 -40.29 5.79
C ILE A 103 14.99 -40.07 7.10
N ALA A 104 16.03 -39.23 7.07
CA ALA A 104 16.99 -39.09 8.17
C ALA A 104 16.43 -38.31 9.36
N VAL A 105 15.51 -37.36 9.14
CA VAL A 105 14.97 -36.48 10.19
C VAL A 105 13.55 -36.86 10.58
N VAL A 106 12.68 -37.12 9.59
CA VAL A 106 11.24 -37.30 9.87
C VAL A 106 10.87 -38.77 10.10
N LYS A 107 11.54 -39.71 9.44
CA LYS A 107 11.17 -41.14 9.51
C LYS A 107 11.99 -41.95 10.51
N LEU A 108 13.30 -42.01 10.34
CA LEU A 108 14.16 -42.93 11.09
C LEU A 108 14.38 -42.58 12.56
N PRO A 109 14.46 -41.29 13.00
CA PRO A 109 14.67 -40.96 14.41
C PRO A 109 13.57 -41.49 15.34
N PHE A 110 12.37 -41.71 14.82
CA PHE A 110 11.24 -42.24 15.57
C PHE A 110 11.15 -43.77 15.54
N GLY A 111 12.08 -44.47 14.87
CA GLY A 111 12.09 -45.93 14.78
C GLY A 111 11.71 -46.51 13.42
N GLY A 112 11.51 -45.67 12.40
CA GLY A 112 11.20 -46.10 11.04
C GLY A 112 9.70 -46.33 10.80
N LEU A 113 9.37 -47.24 9.87
CA LEU A 113 7.97 -47.53 9.54
C LEU A 113 7.17 -48.04 10.75
N GLY A 114 5.96 -47.51 10.90
CA GLY A 114 5.05 -47.86 11.99
C GLY A 114 5.22 -47.01 13.24
N TYR A 115 6.29 -46.20 13.33
CA TYR A 115 6.57 -45.34 14.47
C TYR A 115 6.70 -43.85 14.11
N ASN A 116 6.68 -43.50 12.82
CA ASN A 116 6.75 -42.10 12.40
C ASN A 116 5.46 -41.35 12.79
N ILE A 117 5.62 -40.27 13.55
CA ILE A 117 4.51 -39.42 14.01
C ILE A 117 3.94 -38.59 12.85
N PHE A 118 4.82 -38.14 11.95
CA PHE A 118 4.47 -37.30 10.81
C PHE A 118 4.65 -38.04 9.50
N ASN A 119 3.90 -37.63 8.48
CA ASN A 119 4.10 -38.13 7.11
C ASN A 119 5.50 -37.64 6.65
N PRO A 120 6.44 -38.55 6.33
CA PRO A 120 7.82 -38.16 6.05
C PRO A 120 7.98 -37.24 4.84
N ALA A 121 7.19 -37.46 3.78
CA ALA A 121 7.25 -36.65 2.57
C ALA A 121 6.76 -35.22 2.83
N LEU A 122 5.63 -35.08 3.54
CA LEU A 122 5.09 -33.78 3.92
C LEU A 122 5.97 -33.05 4.94
N GLY A 123 6.56 -33.76 5.89
CA GLY A 123 7.50 -33.17 6.85
C GLY A 123 8.72 -32.57 6.16
N ALA A 124 9.28 -33.28 5.17
CA ALA A 124 10.34 -32.74 4.33
C ALA A 124 9.86 -31.55 3.48
N ARG A 125 8.67 -31.63 2.88
CA ARG A 125 8.08 -30.51 2.12
C ARG A 125 7.93 -29.26 2.98
N ALA A 126 7.45 -29.39 4.22
CA ALA A 126 7.29 -28.25 5.13
C ALA A 126 8.64 -27.57 5.42
N ILE A 127 9.68 -28.36 5.70
CA ILE A 127 11.04 -27.84 5.94
C ILE A 127 11.60 -27.17 4.68
N LEU A 128 11.46 -27.81 3.52
CA LEU A 128 11.91 -27.23 2.25
C LEU A 128 11.15 -25.96 1.89
N LEU A 129 9.85 -25.90 2.15
CA LEU A 129 9.03 -24.72 1.90
C LEU A 129 9.47 -23.56 2.78
N LEU A 130 9.75 -23.80 4.07
CA LEU A 130 10.25 -22.76 4.97
C LEU A 130 11.68 -22.30 4.64
N ALA A 131 12.55 -23.23 4.26
CA ALA A 131 13.96 -22.93 3.94
C ALA A 131 14.18 -22.34 2.54
N PHE A 132 13.35 -22.73 1.57
CA PHE A 132 13.53 -22.42 0.14
C PHE A 132 12.22 -22.00 -0.53
N THR A 133 11.45 -21.12 0.13
CA THR A 133 10.14 -20.61 -0.32
C THR A 133 10.12 -20.25 -1.81
N SER A 134 11.06 -19.41 -2.27
CA SER A 134 11.11 -18.88 -3.64
C SER A 134 11.24 -19.94 -4.73
N GLN A 135 11.90 -21.07 -4.45
CA GLN A 135 12.02 -22.17 -5.40
C GLN A 135 10.81 -23.11 -5.36
N MET A 136 10.16 -23.21 -4.20
CA MET A 136 9.01 -24.08 -3.95
C MET A 136 7.69 -23.50 -4.50
N VAL A 137 7.63 -22.19 -4.72
CA VAL A 137 6.43 -21.49 -5.23
C VAL A 137 6.54 -21.04 -6.69
N ARG A 138 7.62 -21.42 -7.39
CA ARG A 138 7.82 -21.12 -8.83
C ARG A 138 7.26 -22.23 -9.70
N PHE A 139 6.06 -22.05 -10.23
CA PHE A 139 5.41 -23.04 -11.09
C PHE A 139 5.53 -22.67 -12.57
N ALA A 140 5.77 -23.67 -13.41
CA ALA A 140 5.69 -23.53 -14.87
C ALA A 140 4.30 -23.96 -15.36
N LEU A 141 3.82 -23.35 -16.43
CA LEU A 141 2.63 -23.84 -17.11
C LEU A 141 2.96 -25.13 -17.90
N PRO A 142 2.04 -26.09 -18.01
CA PRO A 142 2.25 -27.27 -18.86
C PRO A 142 2.51 -26.87 -20.31
N PHE A 143 3.45 -27.57 -20.96
CA PHE A 143 3.86 -27.33 -22.35
C PHE A 143 4.43 -25.94 -22.68
N ASP A 144 4.65 -25.08 -21.67
CA ASP A 144 5.25 -23.76 -21.82
C ASP A 144 6.43 -23.59 -20.84
N THR A 145 7.46 -22.87 -21.27
CA THR A 145 8.63 -22.53 -20.45
C THR A 145 8.42 -21.30 -19.56
N VAL A 146 7.30 -20.60 -19.75
CA VAL A 146 6.95 -19.41 -18.98
C VAL A 146 6.41 -19.79 -17.60
N THR A 147 6.86 -19.05 -16.59
CA THR A 147 6.35 -19.16 -15.22
C THR A 147 4.94 -18.58 -15.15
N GLY A 148 3.98 -19.38 -14.68
CA GLY A 148 2.60 -18.96 -14.50
C GLY A 148 2.16 -19.09 -13.04
N ALA A 149 1.25 -18.22 -12.61
CA ALA A 149 0.65 -18.35 -11.29
C ALA A 149 -0.30 -19.56 -11.26
N THR A 150 -0.40 -20.21 -10.09
CA THR A 150 -1.21 -21.42 -9.94
C THR A 150 -2.70 -21.10 -10.05
N PRO A 151 -3.54 -22.06 -10.47
CA PRO A 151 -5.00 -21.89 -10.52
C PRO A 151 -5.61 -21.40 -9.22
N LEU A 152 -5.04 -21.80 -8.09
CA LEU A 152 -5.53 -21.43 -6.77
C LEU A 152 -5.37 -19.93 -6.46
N LEU A 153 -4.44 -19.26 -7.13
CA LEU A 153 -4.19 -17.82 -6.97
C LEU A 153 -4.78 -16.96 -8.10
N THR A 154 -5.13 -17.56 -9.23
CA THR A 154 -5.50 -16.84 -10.46
C THR A 154 -6.92 -17.10 -10.93
N MET A 155 -7.50 -18.26 -10.64
CA MET A 155 -8.82 -18.61 -11.14
C MET A 155 -9.92 -18.05 -10.26
N THR A 156 -10.78 -17.24 -10.86
CA THR A 156 -12.05 -16.76 -10.27
C THR A 156 -13.23 -17.67 -10.62
N SER A 157 -13.13 -18.42 -11.72
CA SER A 157 -14.16 -19.34 -12.21
C SER A 157 -13.59 -20.72 -12.53
N PHE A 158 -14.44 -21.74 -12.42
CA PHE A 158 -14.03 -23.12 -12.62
C PHE A 158 -13.76 -23.40 -14.11
N ASP A 159 -12.60 -23.97 -14.41
CA ASP A 159 -12.23 -24.42 -15.75
C ASP A 159 -11.94 -25.92 -15.76
N TRP A 160 -12.36 -26.57 -16.85
CA TRP A 160 -12.12 -27.97 -17.14
C TRP A 160 -10.63 -28.31 -17.27
N SER A 161 -9.77 -27.32 -17.51
CA SER A 161 -8.31 -27.48 -17.50
C SER A 161 -7.78 -28.10 -16.19
N LEU A 162 -8.42 -27.84 -15.05
CA LEU A 162 -8.10 -28.47 -13.76
C LEU A 162 -8.33 -29.99 -13.77
N ILE A 163 -9.36 -30.45 -14.48
CA ILE A 163 -9.72 -31.87 -14.52
C ILE A 163 -8.75 -32.63 -15.44
N TRP A 164 -8.47 -32.07 -16.61
CA TRP A 164 -7.60 -32.68 -17.63
C TRP A 164 -6.12 -32.56 -17.27
N GLY A 165 -5.73 -31.44 -16.66
CA GLY A 165 -4.44 -31.20 -16.05
C GLY A 165 -3.51 -30.23 -16.78
N ASN A 166 -4.07 -29.38 -17.63
CA ASN A 166 -3.34 -28.30 -18.29
C ASN A 166 -3.21 -27.06 -17.39
N VAL A 167 -2.74 -27.26 -16.15
CA VAL A 167 -2.62 -26.22 -15.13
C VAL A 167 -1.25 -26.23 -14.45
N GLY A 168 -0.76 -25.03 -14.08
CA GLY A 168 0.48 -24.88 -13.32
C GLY A 168 0.35 -25.38 -11.89
N GLY A 169 1.34 -26.14 -11.40
CA GLY A 169 1.34 -26.71 -10.07
C GLY A 169 2.46 -27.71 -9.86
N SER A 170 2.42 -28.43 -8.73
CA SER A 170 3.35 -29.52 -8.47
C SER A 170 3.10 -30.71 -9.39
N ILE A 171 4.14 -31.51 -9.66
CA ILE A 171 4.13 -32.57 -10.68
C ILE A 171 2.93 -33.53 -10.51
N GLY A 172 2.64 -33.96 -9.28
CA GLY A 172 1.57 -34.93 -8.97
C GLY A 172 0.16 -34.35 -8.89
N GLU A 173 0.00 -33.02 -8.88
CA GLU A 173 -1.29 -32.35 -8.66
C GLU A 173 -1.98 -31.94 -9.95
N THR A 174 -1.25 -32.00 -11.07
CA THR A 174 -1.67 -31.49 -12.36
C THR A 174 -3.01 -32.05 -12.82
N SER A 175 -3.21 -33.36 -12.77
CA SER A 175 -4.40 -34.01 -13.35
C SER A 175 -5.27 -34.69 -12.29
N VAL A 176 -6.49 -34.17 -12.10
CA VAL A 176 -7.51 -34.77 -11.22
C VAL A 176 -7.86 -36.18 -11.68
N ILE A 177 -8.00 -36.41 -12.99
CA ILE A 177 -8.32 -37.75 -13.51
C ILE A 177 -7.22 -38.75 -13.15
N ALA A 178 -5.95 -38.37 -13.28
CA ALA A 178 -4.85 -39.24 -12.92
C ALA A 178 -4.85 -39.59 -11.43
N ILE A 179 -5.16 -38.62 -10.56
CA ILE A 179 -5.31 -38.83 -9.12
C ILE A 179 -6.47 -39.79 -8.83
N LEU A 180 -7.63 -39.59 -9.48
CA LEU A 180 -8.81 -40.44 -9.28
C LEU A 180 -8.59 -41.88 -9.77
N LEU A 181 -7.84 -42.08 -10.86
CA LEU A 181 -7.46 -43.43 -11.31
C LEU A 181 -6.58 -44.15 -10.29
N GLY A 182 -5.61 -43.45 -9.70
CA GLY A 182 -4.81 -43.99 -8.60
C GLY A 182 -5.64 -44.27 -7.34
N ALA A 183 -6.55 -43.36 -6.98
CA ALA A 183 -7.48 -43.55 -5.88
C ALA A 183 -8.36 -44.79 -6.08
N ALA A 184 -8.94 -44.96 -7.27
CA ALA A 184 -9.78 -46.10 -7.62
C ALA A 184 -9.02 -47.43 -7.50
N TYR A 185 -7.73 -47.46 -7.89
CA TYR A 185 -6.88 -48.64 -7.72
C TYR A 185 -6.68 -49.00 -6.24
N LEU A 186 -6.39 -48.01 -5.39
CA LEU A 186 -6.19 -48.25 -3.96
C LEU A 186 -7.49 -48.65 -3.24
N PHE A 187 -8.64 -48.09 -3.64
CA PHE A 187 -9.95 -48.52 -3.14
C PHE A 187 -10.28 -49.94 -3.58
N TYR A 188 -10.02 -50.30 -4.83
CA TYR A 188 -10.21 -51.66 -5.34
C TYR A 188 -9.37 -52.69 -4.57
N LYS A 189 -8.14 -52.32 -4.20
CA LYS A 189 -7.25 -53.15 -3.38
C LYS A 189 -7.60 -53.18 -1.90
N GLY A 190 -8.45 -52.27 -1.43
CA GLY A 190 -8.83 -52.15 -0.02
C GLY A 190 -7.72 -51.64 0.90
N HIS A 191 -6.73 -50.92 0.36
CA HIS A 191 -5.62 -50.36 1.15
C HIS A 191 -5.96 -49.03 1.83
N ILE A 192 -6.94 -48.28 1.29
CA ILE A 192 -7.39 -47.00 1.84
C ILE A 192 -8.89 -47.01 2.13
N ASP A 193 -9.28 -46.42 3.25
CA ASP A 193 -10.67 -46.22 3.64
C ASP A 193 -11.24 -44.96 3.00
N TRP A 194 -12.50 -45.03 2.55
CA TRP A 194 -13.18 -43.88 1.91
C TRP A 194 -13.40 -42.70 2.85
N ARG A 195 -13.37 -42.95 4.16
CA ARG A 195 -13.72 -41.99 5.21
C ARG A 195 -12.76 -40.80 5.26
N ILE A 196 -11.46 -41.04 5.07
CA ILE A 196 -10.46 -39.97 5.08
C ILE A 196 -10.60 -39.09 3.83
N PRO A 197 -10.53 -39.61 2.58
CA PRO A 197 -10.60 -38.76 1.40
C PRO A 197 -11.95 -38.04 1.27
N VAL A 198 -13.07 -38.72 1.54
CA VAL A 198 -14.40 -38.09 1.47
C VAL A 198 -14.61 -37.09 2.60
N GLY A 199 -14.14 -37.37 3.81
CA GLY A 199 -14.18 -36.44 4.93
C GLY A 199 -13.38 -35.16 4.65
N TYR A 200 -12.19 -35.30 4.06
CA TYR A 200 -11.32 -34.19 3.67
C TYR A 200 -11.97 -33.34 2.59
N VAL A 201 -12.30 -33.93 1.44
CA VAL A 201 -12.89 -33.21 0.31
C VAL A 201 -14.24 -32.60 0.68
N GLY A 202 -15.10 -33.34 1.39
CA GLY A 202 -16.41 -32.88 1.80
C GLY A 202 -16.34 -31.70 2.77
N ALA A 203 -15.46 -31.75 3.78
CA ALA A 203 -15.27 -30.64 4.70
C ALA A 203 -14.70 -29.40 4.01
N ALA A 204 -13.72 -29.55 3.12
CA ALA A 204 -13.18 -28.44 2.35
C ALA A 204 -14.23 -27.80 1.42
N PHE A 205 -15.08 -28.61 0.79
CA PHE A 205 -16.18 -28.16 -0.06
C PHE A 205 -17.21 -27.34 0.73
N VAL A 206 -17.65 -27.85 1.89
CA VAL A 206 -18.61 -27.15 2.76
C VAL A 206 -18.01 -25.85 3.30
N MET A 207 -16.75 -25.86 3.74
CA MET A 207 -16.07 -24.66 4.23
C MET A 207 -15.90 -23.61 3.13
N ALA A 208 -15.61 -24.01 1.90
CA ALA A 208 -15.54 -23.09 0.76
C ALA A 208 -16.89 -22.41 0.51
N LEU A 209 -18.00 -23.17 0.55
CA LEU A 209 -19.35 -22.62 0.42
C LEU A 209 -19.68 -21.61 1.55
N LEU A 210 -19.30 -21.91 2.79
CA LEU A 210 -19.55 -21.03 3.94
C LEU A 210 -18.81 -19.68 3.84
N TRP A 211 -17.65 -19.65 3.19
CA TRP A 211 -16.82 -18.45 3.04
C TRP A 211 -16.94 -17.76 1.66
N GLY A 212 -17.94 -18.14 0.86
CA GLY A 212 -18.15 -17.54 -0.48
C GLY A 212 -17.03 -17.86 -1.48
N LEU A 213 -16.16 -18.84 -1.18
CA LEU A 213 -15.11 -19.29 -2.09
C LEU A 213 -15.68 -20.26 -3.12
N ASN A 214 -15.11 -20.30 -4.33
CA ASN A 214 -15.50 -21.30 -5.30
C ASN A 214 -15.12 -22.71 -4.79
N PRO A 215 -16.10 -23.59 -4.52
CA PRO A 215 -15.83 -24.87 -3.88
C PRO A 215 -15.13 -25.85 -4.83
N TRP A 216 -15.36 -25.73 -6.14
CA TRP A 216 -14.74 -26.58 -7.14
C TRP A 216 -13.25 -26.27 -7.30
N ILE A 217 -12.88 -24.99 -7.33
CA ILE A 217 -11.47 -24.59 -7.37
C ILE A 217 -10.78 -25.02 -6.07
N THR A 218 -11.44 -24.83 -4.93
CA THR A 218 -10.85 -25.17 -3.62
C THR A 218 -10.52 -26.67 -3.51
N VAL A 219 -11.38 -27.54 -4.04
CA VAL A 219 -11.19 -28.99 -3.99
C VAL A 219 -10.22 -29.49 -5.07
N PHE A 220 -10.34 -28.98 -6.29
CA PHE A 220 -9.58 -29.50 -7.44
C PHE A 220 -8.23 -28.81 -7.66
N ALA A 221 -7.97 -27.65 -7.04
CA ALA A 221 -6.70 -26.94 -7.15
C ALA A 221 -5.83 -27.03 -5.88
N GLY A 222 -4.52 -26.85 -6.08
CA GLY A 222 -3.49 -26.71 -5.03
C GLY A 222 -3.36 -27.93 -4.12
N GLY A 223 -3.18 -29.11 -4.71
CA GLY A 223 -2.75 -30.31 -4.00
C GLY A 223 -3.73 -30.97 -3.06
N LEU A 224 -4.93 -30.41 -2.85
CA LEU A 224 -5.88 -30.93 -1.84
C LEU A 224 -6.30 -32.36 -2.17
N LEU A 225 -6.73 -32.63 -3.40
CA LEU A 225 -7.14 -33.97 -3.81
C LEU A 225 -5.98 -34.97 -3.77
N PHE A 226 -4.79 -34.55 -4.23
CA PHE A 226 -3.58 -35.37 -4.19
C PHE A 226 -3.20 -35.74 -2.74
N GLY A 227 -3.17 -34.74 -1.86
CA GLY A 227 -2.91 -34.90 -0.44
C GLY A 227 -3.97 -35.76 0.26
N ALA A 228 -5.25 -35.59 -0.08
CA ALA A 228 -6.35 -36.38 0.49
C ALA A 228 -6.24 -37.88 0.14
N VAL A 229 -5.83 -38.23 -1.08
CA VAL A 229 -5.79 -39.62 -1.57
C VAL A 229 -4.48 -40.34 -1.23
N PHE A 230 -3.33 -39.66 -1.32
CA PHE A 230 -2.02 -40.31 -1.24
C PHE A 230 -1.21 -39.97 0.01
N MET A 231 -1.62 -38.96 0.79
CA MET A 231 -0.82 -38.47 1.92
C MET A 231 -1.56 -38.53 3.26
N ALA A 232 -2.83 -38.11 3.29
CA ALA A 232 -3.70 -38.19 4.46
C ALA A 232 -4.10 -39.64 4.78
N THR A 233 -4.09 -40.51 3.79
CA THR A 233 -4.38 -41.95 3.90
C THR A 233 -3.15 -42.81 4.21
N ASP A 234 -2.04 -42.17 4.60
CA ASP A 234 -0.84 -42.89 5.03
C ASP A 234 -1.16 -43.78 6.25
N MET A 235 -0.84 -45.06 6.15
CA MET A 235 -1.27 -46.10 7.09
C MET A 235 -0.66 -45.95 8.49
N VAL A 236 0.48 -45.26 8.60
CA VAL A 236 1.16 -45.08 9.89
C VAL A 236 0.67 -43.85 10.63
N THR A 237 0.29 -42.81 9.88
CA THR A 237 0.04 -41.48 10.43
C THR A 237 -1.43 -41.07 10.45
N SER A 238 -2.32 -41.99 10.10
CA SER A 238 -3.77 -41.81 10.18
C SER A 238 -4.37 -42.61 11.35
N PRO A 239 -5.55 -42.21 11.89
CA PRO A 239 -6.19 -42.94 12.99
C PRO A 239 -6.65 -44.33 12.56
N VAL A 240 -6.68 -45.26 13.52
CA VAL A 240 -7.04 -46.66 13.28
C VAL A 240 -8.55 -46.88 13.35
N THR A 241 -9.28 -46.02 14.07
CA THR A 241 -10.73 -46.21 14.25
C THR A 241 -11.55 -45.61 13.10
N PRO A 242 -12.69 -46.21 12.70
CA PRO A 242 -13.51 -45.68 11.60
C PRO A 242 -14.09 -44.28 11.86
N MET A 243 -14.36 -43.91 13.11
CA MET A 243 -14.81 -42.54 13.45
C MET A 243 -13.64 -41.57 13.53
N GLY A 244 -12.48 -42.01 14.04
CA GLY A 244 -11.25 -41.23 14.05
C GLY A 244 -10.80 -40.86 12.65
N GLN A 245 -10.83 -41.81 11.72
CA GLN A 245 -10.53 -41.59 10.29
C GLN A 245 -11.41 -40.51 9.66
N LEU A 246 -12.72 -40.51 9.94
CA LEU A 246 -13.65 -39.51 9.41
C LEU A 246 -13.37 -38.13 10.01
N LEU A 247 -13.21 -38.04 11.33
CA LEU A 247 -12.88 -36.79 12.02
C LEU A 247 -11.52 -36.22 11.60
N PHE A 248 -10.55 -37.10 11.36
CA PHE A 248 -9.24 -36.73 10.83
C PHE A 248 -9.36 -36.12 9.43
N GLY A 249 -10.11 -36.78 8.52
CA GLY A 249 -10.40 -36.23 7.20
C GLY A 249 -11.08 -34.86 7.28
N ILE A 250 -12.15 -34.74 8.07
CA ILE A 250 -12.85 -33.47 8.27
C ILE A 250 -11.91 -32.38 8.81
N GLY A 251 -11.09 -32.71 9.81
CA GLY A 251 -10.12 -31.78 10.40
C GLY A 251 -9.08 -31.31 9.37
N CYS A 252 -8.56 -32.21 8.53
CA CYS A 252 -7.65 -31.85 7.45
C CYS A 252 -8.31 -30.87 6.45
N GLY A 253 -9.56 -31.12 6.06
CA GLY A 253 -10.31 -30.26 5.14
C GLY A 253 -10.58 -28.88 5.71
N VAL A 254 -11.09 -28.79 6.94
CA VAL A 254 -11.34 -27.52 7.63
C VAL A 254 -10.05 -26.72 7.79
N LEU A 255 -8.99 -27.37 8.30
CA LEU A 255 -7.72 -26.70 8.56
C LEU A 255 -7.04 -26.22 7.27
N THR A 256 -7.20 -26.96 6.17
CA THR A 256 -6.67 -26.54 4.86
C THR A 256 -7.34 -25.25 4.39
N VAL A 257 -8.67 -25.19 4.37
CA VAL A 257 -9.36 -23.97 3.90
C VAL A 257 -9.13 -22.80 4.86
N PHE A 258 -9.05 -23.08 6.16
CA PHE A 258 -8.69 -22.07 7.16
C PHE A 258 -7.32 -21.46 6.89
N ILE A 259 -6.29 -22.29 6.70
CA ILE A 259 -4.94 -21.81 6.38
C ILE A 259 -4.93 -21.02 5.07
N ARG A 260 -5.65 -21.49 4.04
CA ARG A 260 -5.75 -20.79 2.76
C ARG A 260 -6.41 -19.41 2.85
N LYS A 261 -7.38 -19.24 3.76
CA LYS A 261 -8.11 -17.98 3.93
C LYS A 261 -7.35 -16.98 4.79
N PHE A 262 -6.73 -17.43 5.88
CA PHE A 262 -6.14 -16.55 6.91
C PHE A 262 -4.62 -16.46 6.86
N THR A 263 -3.94 -17.28 6.06
CA THR A 263 -2.48 -17.28 5.93
C THR A 263 -2.07 -16.95 4.50
N SER A 264 -0.89 -16.35 4.32
CA SER A 264 -0.28 -16.10 3.01
C SER A 264 0.21 -17.36 2.27
N LEU A 265 -0.10 -18.56 2.79
CA LEU A 265 0.32 -19.84 2.23
C LEU A 265 -0.80 -20.42 1.35
N PRO A 266 -0.72 -20.27 0.01
CA PRO A 266 -1.83 -20.56 -0.89
C PRO A 266 -2.27 -22.02 -0.88
N GLU A 267 -1.39 -23.00 -0.64
CA GLU A 267 -1.74 -24.42 -0.73
C GLU A 267 -2.39 -24.96 0.56
N GLY A 268 -1.88 -24.62 1.75
CA GLY A 268 -2.39 -25.04 3.07
C GLY A 268 -2.34 -26.54 3.42
N VAL A 269 -2.37 -27.44 2.42
CA VAL A 269 -2.52 -28.91 2.55
C VAL A 269 -1.43 -29.55 3.41
N THR A 270 -0.17 -29.18 3.17
CA THR A 270 0.99 -29.76 3.85
C THR A 270 0.90 -29.57 5.37
N PHE A 271 0.65 -28.33 5.80
CA PHE A 271 0.57 -27.99 7.22
C PHE A 271 -0.71 -28.53 7.85
N ALA A 272 -1.82 -28.58 7.11
CA ALA A 272 -3.06 -29.14 7.61
C ALA A 272 -2.93 -30.64 7.94
N ILE A 273 -2.35 -31.43 7.04
CA ILE A 273 -2.13 -32.87 7.27
C ILE A 273 -1.14 -33.08 8.42
N LEU A 274 -0.01 -32.36 8.44
CA LEU A 274 0.96 -32.50 9.54
C LEU A 274 0.36 -32.11 10.90
N GLY A 275 -0.44 -31.06 10.95
CA GLY A 275 -1.16 -30.65 12.16
C GLY A 275 -2.13 -31.73 12.64
N MET A 276 -2.87 -32.34 11.71
CA MET A 276 -3.79 -33.43 12.05
C MET A 276 -3.05 -34.72 12.43
N ASN A 277 -1.89 -35.02 11.84
CA ASN A 277 -1.05 -36.16 12.22
C ASN A 277 -0.64 -36.07 13.70
N ALA A 278 -0.31 -34.87 14.19
CA ALA A 278 -0.01 -34.64 15.61
C ALA A 278 -1.22 -34.92 16.52
N LEU A 279 -2.45 -34.77 16.02
CA LEU A 279 -3.68 -34.98 16.76
C LEU A 279 -4.20 -36.43 16.71
N VAL A 280 -3.61 -37.30 15.87
CA VAL A 280 -4.02 -38.71 15.73
C VAL A 280 -4.02 -39.48 17.06
N PRO A 281 -2.98 -39.40 17.92
CA PRO A 281 -3.00 -40.10 19.21
C PRO A 281 -4.15 -39.68 20.12
N ILE A 282 -4.60 -38.42 20.00
CA ILE A 282 -5.75 -37.90 20.73
C ILE A 282 -7.02 -38.46 20.09
N LEU A 283 -7.17 -38.35 18.77
CA LEU A 283 -8.34 -38.87 18.04
C LEU A 283 -8.59 -40.36 18.31
N ASP A 284 -7.55 -41.20 18.28
CA ASP A 284 -7.68 -42.64 18.55
C ASP A 284 -8.14 -42.93 19.98
N LYS A 285 -7.62 -42.19 20.98
CA LYS A 285 -8.09 -42.32 22.37
C LYS A 285 -9.57 -41.95 22.52
N LEU A 286 -10.02 -40.94 21.78
CA LEU A 286 -11.39 -40.42 21.86
C LEU A 286 -12.40 -41.30 21.14
N THR A 287 -11.98 -41.95 20.07
CA THR A 287 -12.84 -42.73 19.18
C THR A 287 -12.74 -44.23 19.43
N MET A 288 -11.97 -44.63 20.45
CA MET A 288 -11.82 -46.02 20.84
C MET A 288 -13.19 -46.64 21.16
N PRO A 289 -13.60 -47.73 20.48
CA PRO A 289 -14.90 -48.35 20.69
C PRO A 289 -14.98 -48.95 22.10
N GLN A 290 -16.15 -48.83 22.72
CA GLN A 290 -16.39 -49.39 24.04
C GLN A 290 -16.28 -50.92 24.01
N ARG A 291 -15.51 -51.48 24.95
CA ARG A 291 -15.42 -52.94 25.11
C ARG A 291 -16.76 -53.45 25.64
N PHE A 292 -17.37 -54.37 24.91
CA PHE A 292 -18.65 -54.97 25.30
C PHE A 292 -18.55 -55.63 26.68
N GLY A 293 -19.52 -55.36 27.57
CA GLY A 293 -19.61 -55.98 28.90
C GLY A 293 -18.84 -55.28 30.03
N VAL A 294 -18.18 -54.15 29.79
CA VAL A 294 -17.50 -53.37 30.84
C VAL A 294 -18.30 -52.08 31.11
N GLY A 295 -18.73 -51.86 32.35
CA GLY A 295 -19.41 -50.62 32.74
C GLY A 295 -18.50 -49.41 32.55
N ILE A 296 -19.04 -48.31 32.03
CA ILE A 296 -18.26 -47.10 31.71
C ILE A 296 -17.67 -46.52 33.01
N PRO A 297 -16.34 -46.49 33.20
CA PRO A 297 -15.74 -45.77 34.31
C PRO A 297 -16.14 -44.29 34.21
N ARG A 298 -16.54 -43.66 35.32
CA ARG A 298 -16.98 -42.24 35.34
C ARG A 298 -15.97 -41.31 34.64
N GLU A 299 -14.69 -41.63 34.73
CA GLU A 299 -13.58 -40.90 34.14
C GLU A 299 -13.59 -40.90 32.60
N GLN A 300 -13.92 -42.03 31.96
CA GLN A 300 -14.10 -42.10 30.49
C GLN A 300 -15.34 -41.34 30.02
N ARG A 301 -16.40 -41.30 30.84
CA ARG A 301 -17.61 -40.52 30.55
C ARG A 301 -17.30 -39.02 30.59
N PHE A 302 -16.50 -38.58 31.57
CA PHE A 302 -16.04 -37.20 31.69
C PHE A 302 -15.07 -36.79 30.57
N GLN A 303 -14.14 -37.67 30.17
CA GLN A 303 -13.24 -37.42 29.04
C GLN A 303 -14.01 -37.28 27.71
N GLY A 304 -14.99 -38.15 27.46
CA GLY A 304 -15.85 -38.05 26.27
C GLY A 304 -16.68 -36.76 26.25
N THR A 305 -17.24 -36.33 27.38
CA THR A 305 -17.97 -35.05 27.46
C THR A 305 -17.06 -33.83 27.40
N ALA A 306 -15.89 -33.86 28.04
CA ALA A 306 -14.93 -32.74 28.01
C ALA A 306 -14.41 -32.52 26.59
N VAL A 307 -14.19 -33.60 25.84
CA VAL A 307 -13.77 -33.51 24.44
C VAL A 307 -14.91 -33.10 23.54
N GLY A 308 -16.13 -33.60 23.76
CA GLY A 308 -17.32 -33.08 23.08
C GLY A 308 -17.43 -31.56 23.27
N VAL A 309 -17.17 -31.06 24.47
CA VAL A 309 -17.12 -29.62 24.78
C VAL A 309 -15.96 -28.92 24.09
N VAL A 310 -14.75 -29.49 24.05
CA VAL A 310 -13.59 -28.87 23.35
C VAL A 310 -13.80 -28.85 21.84
N VAL A 311 -14.34 -29.91 21.24
CA VAL A 311 -14.67 -29.96 19.81
C VAL A 311 -15.80 -28.97 19.50
N THR A 312 -16.83 -28.91 20.35
CA THR A 312 -17.92 -27.93 20.19
C THR A 312 -17.40 -26.51 20.39
N ALA A 313 -16.52 -26.27 21.35
CA ALA A 313 -15.89 -24.97 21.59
C ALA A 313 -14.94 -24.58 20.45
N ALA A 314 -14.22 -25.52 19.85
CA ALA A 314 -13.38 -25.30 18.68
C ALA A 314 -14.25 -25.01 17.44
N VAL A 315 -15.38 -25.71 17.27
CA VAL A 315 -16.36 -25.44 16.20
C VAL A 315 -17.05 -24.10 16.42
N VAL A 316 -17.37 -23.73 17.66
CA VAL A 316 -17.94 -22.41 18.03
C VAL A 316 -16.91 -21.31 17.86
N LEU A 317 -15.66 -21.51 18.26
CA LEU A 317 -14.56 -20.57 18.05
C LEU A 317 -14.30 -20.40 16.55
N LEU A 318 -14.31 -21.49 15.78
CA LEU A 318 -14.22 -21.46 14.33
C LEU A 318 -15.44 -20.74 13.73
N ALA A 319 -16.65 -20.97 14.23
CA ALA A 319 -17.86 -20.26 13.82
C ALA A 319 -17.80 -18.77 14.17
N VAL A 320 -17.18 -18.39 15.29
CA VAL A 320 -16.92 -17.00 15.68
C VAL A 320 -15.90 -16.36 14.75
N ILE A 321 -14.83 -17.07 14.37
CA ILE A 321 -13.84 -16.62 13.38
C ILE A 321 -14.47 -16.52 11.98
N ILE A 322 -15.40 -17.42 11.64
CA ILE A 322 -16.20 -17.38 10.41
C ILE A 322 -17.17 -16.19 10.43
N ALA A 323 -17.75 -15.86 11.58
CA ALA A 323 -18.76 -14.83 11.74
C ALA A 323 -18.19 -13.42 11.99
N THR A 324 -16.90 -13.29 12.27
CA THR A 324 -16.22 -11.99 12.15
C THR A 324 -16.05 -11.67 10.68
N PRO A 325 -16.79 -10.69 10.11
CA PRO A 325 -16.52 -10.23 8.77
C PRO A 325 -15.12 -9.60 8.79
N GLY A 326 -14.12 -10.35 8.35
CA GLY A 326 -12.95 -9.72 7.78
C GLY A 326 -13.45 -8.93 6.58
N GLN A 327 -13.21 -7.61 6.56
CA GLN A 327 -13.50 -6.80 5.38
C GLN A 327 -12.92 -7.53 4.17
N GLU A 328 -13.78 -7.89 3.23
CA GLU A 328 -13.35 -8.42 1.95
C GLU A 328 -12.60 -7.31 1.24
N ILE A 329 -11.28 -7.29 1.41
CA ILE A 329 -10.41 -6.53 0.52
C ILE A 329 -10.49 -7.26 -0.81
N GLN A 330 -11.44 -6.88 -1.66
CA GLN A 330 -11.47 -7.38 -3.01
C GLN A 330 -10.20 -6.88 -3.69
N PRO A 331 -9.31 -7.77 -4.15
CA PRO A 331 -8.12 -7.35 -4.87
C PRO A 331 -8.58 -6.60 -6.12
N VAL A 332 -8.21 -5.32 -6.20
CA VAL A 332 -8.53 -4.50 -7.36
C VAL A 332 -7.50 -4.85 -8.44
N PHE A 333 -7.97 -5.34 -9.58
CA PHE A 333 -7.11 -5.65 -10.72
C PHE A 333 -7.32 -4.64 -11.84
N SER A 334 -6.22 -4.18 -12.44
CA SER A 334 -6.23 -3.48 -13.73
C SER A 334 -5.46 -4.33 -14.75
N GLY A 335 -6.21 -5.01 -15.63
CA GLY A 335 -5.63 -6.01 -16.52
C GLY A 335 -5.03 -7.20 -15.74
N PRO A 336 -3.77 -7.60 -16.00
CA PRO A 336 -3.11 -8.70 -15.27
C PRO A 336 -2.51 -8.27 -13.91
N HIS A 337 -2.58 -6.98 -13.56
CA HIS A 337 -1.83 -6.42 -12.42
C HIS A 337 -2.70 -6.24 -11.19
N TYR A 338 -2.22 -6.72 -10.03
CA TYR A 338 -2.80 -6.47 -8.73
C TYR A 338 -2.50 -5.02 -8.31
N LEU A 339 -3.55 -4.27 -7.97
CA LEU A 339 -3.43 -2.92 -7.44
C LEU A 339 -3.61 -2.97 -5.90
N PRO A 340 -2.55 -2.71 -5.11
CA PRO A 340 -2.60 -2.71 -3.65
C PRO A 340 -3.29 -1.46 -3.07
N ILE A 341 -4.50 -1.13 -3.55
CA ILE A 341 -5.22 0.12 -3.25
C ILE A 341 -5.41 0.31 -1.73
N VAL A 342 -5.84 -0.73 -1.02
CA VAL A 342 -6.09 -0.67 0.44
C VAL A 342 -4.79 -0.52 1.24
N GLU A 343 -3.69 -1.13 0.78
CA GLU A 343 -2.38 -0.96 1.43
C GLU A 343 -1.88 0.47 1.28
N MET A 344 -2.14 1.09 0.12
CA MET A 344 -1.70 2.45 -0.20
C MET A 344 -2.60 3.51 0.46
N LEU A 345 -3.92 3.30 0.53
CA LEU A 345 -4.87 4.21 1.19
C LEU A 345 -4.94 4.03 2.72
N GLY A 346 -4.49 2.88 3.24
CA GLY A 346 -4.64 2.52 4.65
C GLY A 346 -6.08 2.23 5.09
N THR A 347 -7.06 2.31 4.18
CA THR A 347 -8.47 2.04 4.42
C THR A 347 -9.09 1.29 3.23
N SER A 348 -10.11 0.49 3.53
CA SER A 348 -10.96 -0.19 2.55
C SER A 348 -12.23 0.59 2.21
N ASP A 349 -12.50 1.69 2.94
CA ASP A 349 -13.61 2.60 2.69
C ASP A 349 -13.18 3.69 1.71
N TYR A 350 -13.22 3.35 0.42
CA TYR A 350 -12.90 4.26 -0.69
C TYR A 350 -14.00 4.21 -1.77
N SER A 351 -14.22 5.34 -2.43
CA SER A 351 -15.04 5.44 -3.64
C SER A 351 -14.20 5.25 -4.89
N VAL A 352 -14.82 4.78 -5.97
CA VAL A 352 -14.19 4.69 -7.29
C VAL A 352 -14.83 5.72 -8.20
N GLU A 353 -14.03 6.64 -8.72
CA GLU A 353 -14.45 7.72 -9.60
C GLU A 353 -13.65 7.62 -10.91
N GLU A 354 -14.34 7.56 -12.06
CA GLU A 354 -13.69 7.53 -13.38
C GLU A 354 -13.86 8.89 -14.06
N ILE A 355 -12.76 9.64 -14.17
CA ILE A 355 -12.74 11.01 -14.69
C ILE A 355 -11.69 11.07 -15.80
N ASN A 356 -12.04 11.63 -16.97
CA ASN A 356 -11.16 11.75 -18.13
C ASN A 356 -10.48 10.44 -18.57
N GLY A 357 -11.13 9.29 -18.34
CA GLY A 357 -10.61 7.95 -18.68
C GLY A 357 -9.60 7.39 -17.67
N THR A 358 -9.32 8.10 -16.58
CA THR A 358 -8.51 7.64 -15.45
C THR A 358 -9.40 7.22 -14.30
N ARG A 359 -9.13 6.06 -13.70
CA ARG A 359 -9.83 5.61 -12.49
C ARG A 359 -9.08 6.04 -11.24
N TYR A 360 -9.79 6.74 -10.37
CA TYR A 360 -9.33 7.22 -9.08
C TYR A 360 -10.03 6.45 -7.96
N TYR A 361 -9.24 6.03 -6.98
CA TYR A 361 -9.68 5.38 -5.75
C TYR A 361 -9.54 6.41 -4.63
N THR A 362 -10.65 6.99 -4.20
CA THR A 362 -10.66 8.19 -3.36
C THR A 362 -11.26 7.93 -2.00
N VAL A 363 -10.69 8.52 -0.96
CA VAL A 363 -11.25 8.54 0.39
C VAL A 363 -11.74 9.95 0.66
N ARG A 364 -13.02 10.09 1.00
CA ARG A 364 -13.62 11.38 1.38
C ARG A 364 -14.01 11.34 2.85
N ASP A 365 -14.02 12.50 3.50
CA ASP A 365 -14.55 12.61 4.86
C ASP A 365 -16.09 12.70 4.89
N GLY A 366 -16.66 12.76 6.10
CA GLY A 366 -18.11 12.86 6.31
C GLY A 366 -18.76 14.12 5.75
N GLU A 367 -17.96 15.13 5.36
CA GLU A 367 -18.41 16.38 4.72
C GLU A 367 -18.21 16.36 3.19
N GLY A 368 -17.62 15.29 2.65
CA GLY A 368 -17.40 15.10 1.21
C GLY A 368 -16.05 15.61 0.69
N THR A 369 -15.17 16.11 1.56
CA THR A 369 -13.84 16.62 1.22
C THR A 369 -12.90 15.46 0.93
N LEU A 370 -12.09 15.59 -0.14
CA LEU A 370 -11.13 14.57 -0.56
C LEU A 370 -9.94 14.51 0.40
N LYS A 371 -9.71 13.36 1.03
CA LYS A 371 -8.62 13.12 2.00
C LYS A 371 -7.46 12.29 1.48
N ALA A 372 -7.72 11.40 0.54
CA ALA A 372 -6.67 10.58 -0.07
C ALA A 372 -7.13 10.10 -1.43
N ALA A 373 -6.18 9.85 -2.32
CA ALA A 373 -6.47 9.30 -3.64
C ALA A 373 -5.35 8.35 -4.09
N VAL A 374 -5.73 7.22 -4.70
CA VAL A 374 -4.81 6.35 -5.44
C VAL A 374 -5.27 6.25 -6.87
N PHE A 375 -4.35 6.30 -7.82
CA PHE A 375 -4.67 6.13 -9.24
C PHE A 375 -3.47 5.59 -10.02
N ALA A 376 -3.77 4.96 -11.15
CA ALA A 376 -2.77 4.46 -12.07
C ALA A 376 -2.46 5.49 -13.15
N ALA A 377 -1.19 5.64 -13.47
CA ALA A 377 -0.69 6.48 -14.55
C ALA A 377 0.31 5.71 -15.41
N GLU A 378 0.48 6.16 -16.65
CA GLU A 378 1.41 5.58 -17.61
C GLU A 378 2.24 6.69 -18.25
N GLN A 379 3.55 6.45 -18.36
CA GLN A 379 4.46 7.34 -19.07
C GLN A 379 5.44 6.54 -19.92
N ARG A 380 5.78 7.05 -21.10
CA ARG A 380 6.73 6.39 -22.01
C ARG A 380 8.16 6.53 -21.50
N GLY A 381 8.80 5.40 -21.19
CA GLY A 381 10.22 5.26 -20.89
C GLY A 381 11.11 5.11 -22.13
N PHE A 382 12.33 4.61 -21.95
CA PHE A 382 13.29 4.45 -23.05
C PHE A 382 12.87 3.37 -24.04
N HIS A 383 12.40 2.21 -23.54
CA HIS A 383 12.05 1.05 -24.39
C HIS A 383 10.54 0.80 -24.49
N GLY A 384 9.74 1.33 -23.57
CA GLY A 384 8.30 1.17 -23.61
C GLY A 384 7.59 1.94 -22.49
N PRO A 385 6.28 1.74 -22.31
CA PRO A 385 5.54 2.38 -21.23
C PRO A 385 6.00 1.86 -19.87
N ILE A 386 6.02 2.77 -18.90
CA ILE A 386 6.19 2.54 -17.48
C ILE A 386 4.83 2.83 -16.85
N GLN A 387 4.17 1.80 -16.34
CA GLN A 387 2.90 1.91 -15.62
C GLN A 387 3.18 1.95 -14.13
N PHE A 388 2.57 2.89 -13.41
CA PHE A 388 2.78 3.08 -11.99
C PHE A 388 1.52 3.56 -11.27
N LEU A 389 1.49 3.34 -9.96
CA LEU A 389 0.47 3.81 -9.03
C LEU A 389 1.01 4.95 -8.20
N VAL A 390 0.21 5.99 -8.04
CA VAL A 390 0.48 7.15 -7.18
C VAL A 390 -0.56 7.16 -6.06
N ALA A 391 -0.13 7.30 -4.81
CA ALA A 391 -0.99 7.57 -3.65
C ALA A 391 -0.76 8.99 -3.13
N LEU A 392 -1.85 9.68 -2.80
CA LEU A 392 -1.87 11.05 -2.30
C LEU A 392 -2.56 11.15 -0.95
N ASP A 393 -2.09 12.08 -0.12
CA ASP A 393 -2.73 12.50 1.15
C ASP A 393 -3.72 13.67 0.97
N ASP A 394 -4.13 14.27 2.09
CA ASP A 394 -5.09 15.36 2.16
C ASP A 394 -4.49 16.71 1.74
N GLN A 395 -3.16 16.81 1.65
CA GLN A 395 -2.46 17.95 1.05
C GLN A 395 -2.07 17.70 -0.41
N PHE A 396 -2.53 16.59 -1.00
CA PHE A 396 -2.16 16.13 -2.34
C PHE A 396 -0.65 15.92 -2.54
N ALA A 397 0.07 15.63 -1.46
CA ALA A 397 1.45 15.19 -1.51
C ALA A 397 1.50 13.65 -1.68
N ILE A 398 2.54 13.18 -2.36
CA ILE A 398 2.73 11.75 -2.64
C ILE A 398 3.10 11.02 -1.35
N THR A 399 2.33 10.00 -0.99
CA THR A 399 2.59 9.15 0.18
C THR A 399 3.26 7.82 -0.19
N ASP A 400 2.89 7.24 -1.34
CA ASP A 400 3.48 6.00 -1.87
C ASP A 400 3.46 6.02 -3.41
N LEU A 401 4.48 5.42 -4.02
CA LEU A 401 4.67 5.34 -5.47
C LEU A 401 5.17 3.94 -5.84
N ARG A 402 4.45 3.22 -6.70
CA ARG A 402 4.78 1.84 -7.09
C ARG A 402 4.76 1.65 -8.59
N VAL A 403 5.80 1.08 -9.17
CA VAL A 403 5.80 0.67 -10.59
C VAL A 403 5.14 -0.70 -10.73
N LEU A 404 4.13 -0.80 -11.59
CA LEU A 404 3.39 -2.03 -11.90
C LEU A 404 4.09 -2.84 -12.99
N GLU A 405 4.39 -2.19 -14.11
CA GLU A 405 5.00 -2.81 -15.28
C GLU A 405 5.95 -1.82 -15.97
N HIS A 406 7.06 -2.31 -16.51
CA HIS A 406 7.95 -1.54 -17.37
C HIS A 406 8.63 -2.44 -18.41
N LYS A 407 9.07 -1.84 -19.51
CA LYS A 407 9.88 -2.52 -20.55
C LYS A 407 11.33 -2.04 -20.63
N GLU A 408 11.79 -1.36 -19.58
CA GLU A 408 13.15 -0.81 -19.49
C GLU A 408 14.25 -1.90 -19.40
N ASP A 409 15.48 -1.53 -19.75
CA ASP A 409 16.62 -2.46 -19.80
C ASP A 409 16.96 -3.06 -18.42
N PRO A 410 17.13 -4.40 -18.33
CA PRO A 410 17.59 -5.04 -17.10
C PRO A 410 18.95 -4.52 -16.66
N GLY A 411 19.05 -4.09 -15.39
CA GLY A 411 20.29 -3.66 -14.75
C GLY A 411 20.60 -2.16 -14.82
N LEU A 412 19.97 -1.41 -15.73
CA LEU A 412 20.07 0.06 -15.82
C LEU A 412 18.68 0.69 -15.66
N GLY A 413 17.89 0.70 -16.73
CA GLY A 413 16.57 1.35 -16.75
C GLY A 413 15.58 0.73 -15.75
N ALA A 414 15.66 -0.57 -15.49
CA ALA A 414 14.83 -1.25 -14.49
C ALA A 414 15.06 -0.75 -13.04
N LEU A 415 16.13 0.01 -12.78
CA LEU A 415 16.40 0.56 -11.45
C LEU A 415 15.37 1.62 -11.03
N VAL A 416 14.62 2.22 -11.97
CA VAL A 416 13.53 3.16 -11.65
C VAL A 416 12.37 2.50 -10.91
N ALA A 417 12.26 1.16 -10.93
CA ALA A 417 11.25 0.41 -10.19
C ALA A 417 11.72 -0.01 -8.79
N LYS A 418 12.95 0.36 -8.37
CA LYS A 418 13.46 0.00 -7.04
C LYS A 418 12.94 0.95 -5.95
N PRO A 419 12.70 0.45 -4.73
CA PRO A 419 12.25 1.28 -3.61
C PRO A 419 13.14 2.49 -3.33
N ASP A 420 14.47 2.32 -3.44
CA ASP A 420 15.45 3.40 -3.19
C ASP A 420 15.30 4.61 -4.13
N PHE A 421 14.79 4.39 -5.35
CA PHE A 421 14.52 5.46 -6.30
C PHE A 421 13.12 6.05 -6.09
N LEU A 422 12.11 5.18 -5.87
CA LEU A 422 10.71 5.59 -5.72
C LEU A 422 10.45 6.37 -4.44
N SER A 423 11.19 6.11 -3.35
CA SER A 423 11.02 6.82 -2.07
C SER A 423 11.35 8.31 -2.15
N GLN A 424 12.10 8.75 -3.17
CA GLN A 424 12.45 10.16 -3.38
C GLN A 424 11.25 11.01 -3.80
N PHE A 425 10.18 10.38 -4.29
CA PHE A 425 8.96 11.06 -4.68
C PHE A 425 8.01 11.31 -3.51
N VAL A 426 8.22 10.65 -2.36
CA VAL A 426 7.36 10.79 -1.19
C VAL A 426 7.52 12.18 -0.59
N GLY A 427 6.40 12.87 -0.36
CA GLY A 427 6.33 14.25 0.13
C GLY A 427 6.35 15.31 -0.98
N LEU A 428 6.58 14.94 -2.25
CA LEU A 428 6.44 15.88 -3.36
C LEU A 428 4.97 16.07 -3.73
N ASN A 429 4.62 17.26 -4.20
CA ASN A 429 3.26 17.67 -4.59
C ASN A 429 3.28 18.35 -5.97
N VAL A 430 2.13 18.84 -6.45
CA VAL A 430 2.03 19.46 -7.79
C VAL A 430 2.94 20.70 -7.97
N ASP A 431 3.24 21.42 -6.89
CA ASP A 431 4.10 22.61 -6.90
C ASP A 431 5.60 22.27 -6.94
N SER A 432 5.95 21.00 -6.76
CA SER A 432 7.33 20.54 -6.78
C SER A 432 7.90 20.57 -8.21
N ALA A 433 9.19 20.87 -8.36
CA ALA A 433 9.77 21.04 -9.68
C ALA A 433 10.05 19.72 -10.42
N PHE A 434 9.94 18.55 -9.77
CA PHE A 434 10.27 17.20 -10.28
C PHE A 434 11.48 17.17 -11.22
N SER A 435 12.55 17.86 -10.82
CA SER A 435 13.74 18.03 -11.63
C SER A 435 14.87 17.10 -11.17
N LEU A 436 15.60 16.55 -12.13
CA LEU A 436 16.69 15.61 -11.82
C LEU A 436 17.89 16.36 -11.21
N GLY A 437 18.32 15.95 -10.03
CA GLY A 437 19.44 16.53 -9.27
C GLY A 437 19.06 17.63 -8.28
N THR A 438 17.77 17.97 -8.21
CA THR A 438 17.19 18.92 -7.24
C THR A 438 16.19 18.19 -6.35
N ASP A 439 15.12 17.68 -6.95
CA ASP A 439 14.03 17.00 -6.24
C ASP A 439 14.20 15.48 -6.27
N VAL A 440 14.76 14.95 -7.37
CA VAL A 440 14.96 13.51 -7.59
C VAL A 440 16.36 13.25 -8.13
N ASP A 441 17.12 12.38 -7.50
CA ASP A 441 18.42 11.93 -7.96
C ASP A 441 18.29 11.02 -9.19
N GLY A 442 18.83 11.46 -10.32
CA GLY A 442 18.87 10.66 -11.54
C GLY A 442 19.77 9.44 -11.43
N ILE A 443 19.35 8.32 -12.01
CA ILE A 443 20.14 7.09 -12.04
C ILE A 443 21.23 7.21 -13.12
N SER A 444 22.49 7.07 -12.69
CA SER A 444 23.64 7.09 -13.59
C SER A 444 23.54 6.00 -14.67
N GLY A 445 23.56 6.40 -15.94
CA GLY A 445 23.41 5.49 -17.09
C GLY A 445 21.96 5.15 -17.46
N ALA A 446 20.97 5.61 -16.69
CA ALA A 446 19.54 5.45 -16.97
C ALA A 446 18.80 6.80 -16.91
N THR A 447 19.43 7.86 -17.43
CA THR A 447 18.92 9.23 -17.37
C THR A 447 17.59 9.40 -18.10
N ILE A 448 17.38 8.70 -19.21
CA ILE A 448 16.13 8.76 -19.98
C ILE A 448 14.97 8.16 -19.15
N SER A 449 15.17 6.97 -18.59
CA SER A 449 14.19 6.31 -17.73
C SER A 449 13.90 7.12 -16.46
N SER A 450 14.93 7.68 -15.84
CA SER A 450 14.80 8.50 -14.62
C SER A 450 14.00 9.78 -14.90
N ARG A 451 14.28 10.46 -16.02
CA ARG A 451 13.56 11.66 -16.44
C ARG A 451 12.12 11.33 -16.82
N ALA A 452 11.91 10.23 -17.54
CA ALA A 452 10.58 9.76 -17.91
C ALA A 452 9.74 9.52 -16.65
N MET A 453 10.29 8.89 -15.62
CA MET A 453 9.55 8.69 -14.36
C MET A 453 9.20 10.03 -13.70
N ALA A 454 10.17 10.94 -13.56
CA ALA A 454 9.94 12.24 -12.92
C ALA A 454 8.88 13.08 -13.66
N THR A 455 8.97 13.17 -14.98
CA THR A 455 7.96 13.85 -15.81
C THR A 455 6.61 13.13 -15.78
N GLY A 456 6.59 11.80 -15.77
CA GLY A 456 5.38 11.00 -15.70
C GLY A 456 4.60 11.24 -14.41
N VAL A 457 5.29 11.25 -13.26
CA VAL A 457 4.69 11.52 -11.96
C VAL A 457 4.12 12.94 -11.91
N ARG A 458 4.86 13.95 -12.38
CA ARG A 458 4.36 15.33 -12.45
C ARG A 458 3.06 15.43 -13.26
N ARG A 459 3.06 14.89 -14.49
CA ARG A 459 1.87 14.91 -15.36
C ARG A 459 0.69 14.16 -14.75
N ALA A 460 0.95 13.11 -13.99
CA ALA A 460 -0.08 12.36 -13.26
C ALA A 460 -0.73 13.23 -12.17
N LEU A 461 0.06 14.03 -11.44
CA LEU A 461 -0.44 14.98 -10.45
C LEU A 461 -1.22 16.13 -11.09
N GLU A 462 -0.70 16.73 -12.16
CA GLU A 462 -1.40 17.79 -12.92
C GLU A 462 -2.75 17.27 -13.43
N GLY A 463 -2.79 16.08 -14.02
CA GLY A 463 -4.03 15.46 -14.49
C GLY A 463 -5.02 15.13 -13.36
N PHE A 464 -4.53 14.81 -12.16
CA PHE A 464 -5.39 14.64 -10.98
C PHE A 464 -5.95 15.99 -10.49
N MET A 465 -5.14 17.05 -10.45
CA MET A 465 -5.60 18.40 -10.12
C MET A 465 -6.65 18.88 -11.11
N ASP A 466 -6.43 18.74 -12.41
CA ASP A 466 -7.41 19.10 -13.43
C ASP A 466 -8.73 18.30 -13.31
N ALA A 467 -8.67 17.05 -12.87
CA ALA A 467 -9.83 16.17 -12.74
C ALA A 467 -10.73 16.52 -11.54
N PHE A 468 -10.14 16.84 -10.38
CA PHE A 468 -10.88 17.07 -9.12
C PHE A 468 -11.04 18.56 -8.79
N PHE A 469 -10.11 19.39 -9.28
CA PHE A 469 -10.08 20.84 -9.11
C PHE A 469 -9.91 21.49 -10.48
N PRO A 470 -10.86 21.26 -11.41
CA PRO A 470 -10.82 21.93 -12.70
C PRO A 470 -10.81 23.42 -12.40
N THR A 471 -9.70 24.08 -12.75
CA THR A 471 -9.71 25.53 -12.88
C THR A 471 -10.79 25.79 -13.91
N THR A 472 -11.89 26.43 -13.50
CA THR A 472 -12.96 26.85 -14.42
C THR A 472 -12.25 27.44 -15.63
N GLU A 473 -12.43 26.81 -16.79
CA GLU A 473 -12.05 27.38 -18.06
C GLU A 473 -12.73 28.74 -18.12
N ALA A 474 -12.03 29.76 -17.64
CA ALA A 474 -12.13 31.05 -18.26
C ALA A 474 -11.86 30.73 -19.73
N ALA A 475 -12.87 30.93 -20.57
CA ALA A 475 -12.65 31.27 -21.95
C ALA A 475 -11.80 32.55 -21.95
N ALA A 476 -10.52 32.40 -21.61
CA ALA A 476 -9.53 33.43 -21.55
C ALA A 476 -9.11 33.62 -23.00
N GLY A 477 -9.86 34.44 -23.72
CA GLY A 477 -9.34 35.01 -24.95
C GLY A 477 -8.02 35.67 -24.59
N TRP A 478 -6.92 35.18 -25.17
CA TRP A 478 -5.62 35.82 -25.02
C TRP A 478 -5.69 37.24 -25.59
N SER A 479 -4.92 38.18 -25.05
CA SER A 479 -4.87 39.51 -25.64
C SER A 479 -4.24 39.44 -27.03
N ASP A 480 -4.79 40.20 -27.97
CA ASP A 480 -4.28 40.24 -29.34
C ASP A 480 -2.89 40.88 -29.36
N GLY A 481 -1.91 40.17 -29.92
CA GLY A 481 -0.52 40.59 -29.84
C GLY A 481 0.46 39.57 -30.40
N VAL A 482 1.74 39.93 -30.38
CA VAL A 482 2.85 39.05 -30.77
C VAL A 482 3.70 38.80 -29.54
N TYR A 483 3.79 37.54 -29.13
CA TYR A 483 4.45 37.12 -27.89
C TYR A 483 5.61 36.20 -28.22
N THR A 484 6.68 36.27 -27.43
CA THR A 484 7.87 35.43 -27.62
C THR A 484 8.15 34.59 -26.37
N GLY A 485 8.39 33.30 -26.57
CA GLY A 485 8.73 32.36 -25.52
C GLY A 485 10.00 31.59 -25.81
N VAL A 486 10.73 31.23 -24.76
CA VAL A 486 11.99 30.50 -24.83
C VAL A 486 11.93 29.25 -23.95
N ALA A 487 12.32 28.11 -24.53
CA ALA A 487 12.43 26.85 -23.82
C ALA A 487 13.73 26.12 -24.18
N ASP A 488 14.22 25.28 -23.25
CA ASP A 488 15.41 24.49 -23.48
C ASP A 488 15.08 23.27 -24.36
N SER A 489 15.86 23.08 -25.42
CA SER A 489 15.79 21.90 -26.29
C SER A 489 17.12 21.13 -26.27
N PHE A 490 17.18 20.00 -26.99
CA PHE A 490 18.32 19.08 -27.00
C PHE A 490 19.64 19.75 -27.41
N GLY A 491 19.61 20.68 -28.36
CA GLY A 491 20.79 21.40 -28.85
C GLY A 491 21.03 22.77 -28.23
N GLY A 492 20.20 23.20 -27.27
CA GLY A 492 20.26 24.53 -26.65
C GLY A 492 18.90 25.25 -26.64
N PRO A 493 18.86 26.55 -26.30
CA PRO A 493 17.60 27.29 -26.20
C PRO A 493 16.91 27.41 -27.57
N LEU A 494 15.61 27.17 -27.58
CA LEU A 494 14.72 27.28 -28.73
C LEU A 494 13.73 28.43 -28.46
N THR A 495 13.62 29.35 -29.43
CA THR A 495 12.77 30.55 -29.32
C THR A 495 11.61 30.47 -30.31
N VAL A 496 10.40 30.76 -29.83
CA VAL A 496 9.16 30.74 -30.61
C VAL A 496 8.44 32.08 -30.48
N GLU A 497 7.88 32.54 -31.60
CA GLU A 497 6.95 33.66 -31.69
C GLU A 497 5.52 33.13 -31.88
N VAL A 498 4.57 33.69 -31.13
CA VAL A 498 3.16 33.33 -31.16
C VAL A 498 2.35 34.58 -31.45
N VAL A 499 1.54 34.55 -32.50
CA VAL A 499 0.63 35.64 -32.86
C VAL A 499 -0.77 35.27 -32.39
N VAL A 500 -1.37 36.13 -31.58
CA VAL A 500 -2.75 36.00 -31.11
C VAL A 500 -3.62 37.03 -31.83
N THR A 501 -4.77 36.61 -32.34
CA THR A 501 -5.76 37.50 -32.97
C THR A 501 -7.19 37.03 -32.64
N ASN A 502 -8.06 37.96 -32.28
CA ASN A 502 -9.39 37.69 -31.72
C ASN A 502 -9.38 36.70 -30.55
N GLY A 503 -8.34 36.74 -29.71
CA GLY A 503 -8.16 35.79 -28.60
C GLY A 503 -7.91 34.35 -29.02
N GLN A 504 -7.42 34.11 -30.24
CA GLN A 504 -7.03 32.80 -30.75
C GLN A 504 -5.60 32.83 -31.31
N ILE A 505 -4.92 31.68 -31.27
CA ILE A 505 -3.59 31.49 -31.84
C ILE A 505 -3.70 31.54 -33.37
N ALA A 506 -3.26 32.65 -33.96
CA ALA A 506 -3.32 32.87 -35.40
C ALA A 506 -2.09 32.29 -36.12
N ASP A 507 -0.91 32.37 -35.51
CA ASP A 507 0.35 31.86 -36.09
C ASP A 507 1.36 31.48 -35.00
N VAL A 508 2.23 30.51 -35.28
CA VAL A 508 3.32 30.09 -34.41
C VAL A 508 4.56 29.86 -35.26
N ARG A 509 5.67 30.56 -34.94
CA ARG A 509 6.92 30.50 -35.71
C ARG A 509 8.12 30.23 -34.81
N VAL A 510 8.92 29.23 -35.17
CA VAL A 510 10.22 28.99 -34.51
C VAL A 510 11.24 29.97 -35.09
N LEU A 511 11.73 30.91 -34.27
CA LEU A 511 12.67 31.95 -34.69
C LEU A 511 14.12 31.44 -34.71
N SER A 512 14.49 30.64 -33.73
CA SER A 512 15.82 30.06 -33.63
C SER A 512 15.79 28.72 -32.92
N SER A 513 16.54 27.75 -33.45
CA SER A 513 16.74 26.45 -32.85
C SER A 513 18.21 26.03 -33.00
N SER A 514 18.79 25.49 -31.93
CA SER A 514 20.15 24.94 -31.93
C SER A 514 20.18 23.41 -32.05
N ASP A 515 19.04 22.79 -32.37
CA ASP A 515 18.87 21.34 -32.43
C ASP A 515 19.57 20.70 -33.64
N THR A 516 19.84 19.40 -33.52
CA THR A 516 20.53 18.58 -34.52
C THR A 516 19.80 18.61 -35.88
N PRO A 517 20.42 19.15 -36.95
CA PRO A 517 19.81 19.19 -38.29
C PRO A 517 19.41 17.80 -38.79
N GLY A 518 18.24 17.69 -39.43
CA GLY A 518 17.71 16.44 -39.98
C GLY A 518 16.90 15.58 -39.01
N ILE A 519 16.97 15.82 -37.70
CA ILE A 519 16.14 15.13 -36.69
C ILE A 519 15.01 16.04 -36.22
N SER A 520 15.32 17.30 -35.88
CA SER A 520 14.35 18.28 -35.36
C SER A 520 13.46 18.92 -36.44
N ASP A 521 13.88 18.87 -37.72
CA ASP A 521 13.21 19.52 -38.84
C ASP A 521 11.72 19.13 -38.95
N GLY A 522 11.42 17.85 -38.66
CA GLY A 522 10.04 17.35 -38.67
C GLY A 522 9.16 17.99 -37.58
N ALA A 523 9.70 18.22 -36.39
CA ALA A 523 8.98 18.92 -35.32
C ALA A 523 8.80 20.41 -35.64
N ILE A 524 9.87 21.07 -36.10
CA ILE A 524 9.87 22.51 -36.42
C ILE A 524 8.85 22.82 -37.54
N ALA A 525 8.70 21.93 -38.52
CA ALA A 525 7.77 22.13 -39.63
C ALA A 525 6.30 21.82 -39.29
N ASN A 526 6.03 20.85 -38.42
CA ASN A 526 4.67 20.31 -38.25
C ASN A 526 4.01 20.66 -36.92
N VAL A 527 4.77 20.78 -35.83
CA VAL A 527 4.20 21.04 -34.49
C VAL A 527 3.55 22.43 -34.41
N PRO A 528 4.14 23.53 -34.93
CA PRO A 528 3.48 24.83 -34.94
C PRO A 528 2.11 24.82 -35.63
N GLY A 529 2.00 24.13 -36.77
CA GLY A 529 0.73 24.00 -37.49
C GLY A 529 -0.34 23.23 -36.70
N ARG A 530 0.07 22.22 -35.91
CA ARG A 530 -0.85 21.49 -35.02
C ARG A 530 -1.36 22.39 -33.89
N ILE A 531 -0.49 23.22 -33.32
CA ILE A 531 -0.84 24.16 -32.24
C ILE A 531 -1.86 25.19 -32.72
N VAL A 532 -1.63 25.79 -33.89
CA VAL A 532 -2.57 26.75 -34.51
C VAL A 532 -3.90 26.06 -34.81
N ALA A 533 -3.89 24.86 -35.38
CA ALA A 533 -5.11 24.12 -35.71
C ALA A 533 -5.91 23.69 -34.48
N ALA A 534 -5.23 23.35 -33.38
CA ALA A 534 -5.85 22.97 -32.11
C ALA A 534 -6.24 24.17 -31.24
N ASN A 535 -5.76 25.38 -31.58
CA ASN A 535 -5.82 26.57 -30.72
C ASN A 535 -5.33 26.27 -29.28
N SER A 536 -4.29 25.45 -29.14
CA SER A 536 -3.78 24.97 -27.85
C SER A 536 -2.31 24.59 -27.94
N PRO A 537 -1.47 24.91 -26.92
CA PRO A 537 -0.09 24.47 -26.86
C PRO A 537 0.05 22.95 -26.60
N LYS A 538 -1.00 22.27 -26.12
CA LYS A 538 -0.99 20.84 -25.78
C LYS A 538 -1.34 19.99 -27.02
N VAL A 539 -0.35 19.63 -27.83
CA VAL A 539 -0.54 18.81 -29.04
C VAL A 539 0.38 17.58 -29.07
N ASP A 540 0.10 16.63 -29.96
CA ASP A 540 0.95 15.44 -30.10
C ASP A 540 2.34 15.78 -30.64
N ALA A 541 3.37 15.24 -29.98
CA ALA A 541 4.75 15.35 -30.42
C ALA A 541 4.99 14.70 -31.79
N TYR A 542 5.96 15.22 -32.54
CA TYR A 542 6.35 14.64 -33.82
C TYR A 542 7.23 13.40 -33.60
N SER A 543 6.86 12.29 -34.25
CA SER A 543 7.59 11.02 -34.13
C SER A 543 9.04 11.17 -34.58
N GLY A 544 9.98 10.86 -33.69
CA GLY A 544 11.42 10.99 -33.93
C GLY A 544 12.04 12.32 -33.49
N ALA A 545 11.22 13.28 -33.02
CA ALA A 545 11.67 14.61 -32.59
C ALA A 545 10.93 15.06 -31.31
N THR A 546 10.80 14.15 -30.33
CA THR A 546 10.00 14.38 -29.11
C THR A 546 10.51 15.56 -28.29
N VAL A 547 11.82 15.64 -28.05
CA VAL A 547 12.42 16.71 -27.22
C VAL A 547 12.21 18.09 -27.85
N THR A 548 12.43 18.22 -29.17
CA THR A 548 12.14 19.47 -29.89
C THR A 548 10.66 19.80 -29.89
N SER A 549 9.78 18.80 -30.00
CA SER A 549 8.32 19.01 -29.96
C SER A 549 7.88 19.55 -28.60
N GLU A 550 8.38 18.97 -27.51
CA GLU A 550 8.12 19.43 -26.14
C GLU A 550 8.67 20.83 -25.88
N ALA A 551 9.87 21.15 -26.38
CA ALA A 551 10.44 22.48 -26.28
C ALA A 551 9.59 23.54 -27.01
N ILE A 552 9.07 23.23 -28.21
CA ILE A 552 8.15 24.12 -28.94
C ILE A 552 6.87 24.36 -28.13
N MET A 553 6.25 23.29 -27.61
CA MET A 553 5.02 23.41 -26.81
C MET A 553 5.22 24.24 -25.55
N SER A 554 6.31 24.01 -24.83
CA SER A 554 6.66 24.77 -23.62
C SER A 554 6.99 26.24 -23.93
N ALA A 555 7.68 26.52 -25.04
CA ALA A 555 7.96 27.90 -25.46
C ALA A 555 6.66 28.65 -25.82
N VAL A 556 5.72 28.00 -26.51
CA VAL A 556 4.40 28.57 -26.82
C VAL A 556 3.61 28.83 -25.55
N GLU A 557 3.61 27.90 -24.59
CA GLU A 557 2.92 28.08 -23.31
C GLU A 557 3.44 29.29 -22.52
N LYS A 558 4.75 29.50 -22.49
CA LYS A 558 5.37 30.70 -21.88
C LYS A 558 5.04 32.00 -22.62
N ALA A 559 4.80 31.94 -23.94
CA ALA A 559 4.36 33.10 -24.71
C ALA A 559 2.88 33.41 -24.45
N LEU A 560 2.04 32.37 -24.35
CA LEU A 560 0.62 32.51 -24.06
C LEU A 560 0.34 32.95 -22.62
N SER A 561 1.21 32.59 -21.66
CA SER A 561 1.09 33.10 -20.29
C SER A 561 1.35 34.62 -20.20
N GLN A 562 2.22 35.16 -21.06
CA GLN A 562 2.38 36.62 -21.22
C GLN A 562 1.10 37.22 -21.81
N ALA A 563 0.52 36.58 -22.83
CA ALA A 563 -0.73 37.03 -23.45
C ALA A 563 -1.95 36.95 -22.51
N ALA A 564 -1.95 36.03 -21.55
CA ALA A 564 -2.98 35.87 -20.53
C ALA A 564 -2.83 36.88 -19.38
N ALA A 565 -1.60 37.25 -19.00
CA ALA A 565 -1.35 38.29 -18.01
C ALA A 565 -1.93 39.66 -18.43
N ASP A 566 -1.88 39.97 -19.72
CA ASP A 566 -2.47 41.18 -20.30
C ASP A 566 -4.02 41.18 -20.29
N VAL A 567 -4.68 40.03 -20.15
CA VAL A 567 -6.15 39.88 -20.10
C VAL A 567 -6.69 40.07 -18.68
N MET A 568 -5.87 39.79 -17.65
CA MET A 568 -6.23 39.98 -16.24
C MET A 568 -6.28 41.45 -15.80
N ALA A 569 -6.08 42.41 -16.71
CA ALA A 569 -6.08 43.85 -16.43
C ALA A 569 -7.46 44.54 -16.51
N GLY A 570 -8.56 43.81 -16.73
CA GLY A 570 -9.91 44.37 -16.84
C GLY A 570 -10.81 44.04 -15.64
N TRP A 571 -11.01 45.00 -14.72
CA TRP A 571 -11.97 44.84 -13.61
C TRP A 571 -13.42 45.09 -14.05
N PRO A 572 -14.44 44.43 -13.49
CA PRO A 572 -15.83 44.72 -13.83
C PRO A 572 -16.20 46.18 -13.49
N ASP A 573 -17.05 46.79 -14.32
CA ASP A 573 -17.53 48.15 -14.07
C ASP A 573 -18.37 48.22 -12.78
N GLY A 574 -18.03 49.14 -11.88
CA GLY A 574 -18.68 49.26 -10.58
C GLY A 574 -17.93 50.15 -9.61
N THR A 575 -18.54 50.45 -8.47
CA THR A 575 -17.90 51.15 -7.35
C THR A 575 -17.71 50.16 -6.20
N TYR A 576 -16.48 50.04 -5.73
CA TYR A 576 -16.05 49.03 -4.76
C TYR A 576 -15.45 49.69 -3.53
N THR A 577 -15.71 49.14 -2.36
CA THR A 577 -15.14 49.64 -1.10
C THR A 577 -14.22 48.59 -0.49
N GLY A 578 -13.04 49.00 -0.05
CA GLY A 578 -12.07 48.14 0.61
C GLY A 578 -11.48 48.81 1.84
N SER A 579 -11.14 48.00 2.85
CA SER A 579 -10.48 48.47 4.07
C SER A 579 -9.20 47.68 4.31
N ALA A 580 -8.16 48.34 4.80
CA ALA A 580 -6.91 47.72 5.22
C ALA A 580 -6.27 48.48 6.39
N ALA A 581 -5.29 47.86 7.06
CA ALA A 581 -4.58 48.47 8.16
C ALA A 581 -3.58 49.53 7.67
N GLY A 582 -3.70 50.76 8.18
CA GLY A 582 -2.70 51.83 8.09
C GLY A 582 -1.79 51.87 9.32
N PHE A 583 -1.04 52.96 9.49
CA PHE A 583 -0.06 53.10 10.57
C PHE A 583 -0.68 53.16 11.98
N SER A 584 -1.78 53.89 12.17
CA SER A 584 -2.45 54.05 13.48
C SER A 584 -3.93 53.64 13.49
N GLY A 585 -4.43 53.05 12.41
CA GLY A 585 -5.75 52.41 12.37
C GLY A 585 -6.17 52.03 10.95
N GLN A 586 -7.42 51.62 10.74
CA GLN A 586 -7.89 51.23 9.41
C GLN A 586 -8.03 52.43 8.46
N VAL A 587 -7.75 52.18 7.18
CA VAL A 587 -7.95 53.08 6.05
C VAL A 587 -8.98 52.42 5.12
N GLU A 588 -10.04 53.16 4.82
CA GLU A 588 -11.15 52.73 3.96
C GLU A 588 -11.11 53.53 2.66
N VAL A 589 -11.23 52.85 1.53
CA VAL A 589 -11.17 53.44 0.19
C VAL A 589 -12.34 52.98 -0.65
N GLU A 590 -12.79 53.85 -1.55
CA GLU A 590 -13.77 53.60 -2.59
C GLU A 590 -13.08 53.70 -3.95
N VAL A 591 -13.26 52.70 -4.80
CA VAL A 591 -12.63 52.55 -6.12
C VAL A 591 -13.74 52.46 -7.16
N THR A 592 -13.73 53.33 -8.16
CA THR A 592 -14.70 53.27 -9.26
C THR A 592 -14.01 52.75 -10.52
N VAL A 593 -14.58 51.72 -11.11
CA VAL A 593 -14.15 51.09 -12.36
C VAL A 593 -15.19 51.33 -13.44
N SER A 594 -14.75 51.75 -14.63
CA SER A 594 -15.58 51.84 -15.82
C SER A 594 -14.81 51.52 -17.09
N GLY A 595 -15.42 50.76 -18.01
CA GLY A 595 -14.77 50.24 -19.21
C GLY A 595 -13.61 49.31 -18.93
N GLY A 596 -13.60 48.61 -17.79
CA GLY A 596 -12.46 47.76 -17.39
C GLY A 596 -11.31 48.49 -16.69
N GLN A 597 -11.40 49.81 -16.47
CA GLN A 597 -10.30 50.65 -15.97
C GLN A 597 -10.68 51.36 -14.66
N ILE A 598 -9.73 51.56 -13.75
CA ILE A 598 -9.91 52.39 -12.56
C ILE A 598 -9.99 53.85 -13.01
N ILE A 599 -11.16 54.45 -12.85
CA ILE A 599 -11.38 55.86 -13.20
C ILE A 599 -11.32 56.79 -11.99
N ASP A 600 -11.48 56.25 -10.77
CA ASP A 600 -11.42 57.03 -9.53
C ASP A 600 -11.03 56.16 -8.33
N VAL A 601 -10.28 56.74 -7.40
CA VAL A 601 -9.95 56.16 -6.09
C VAL A 601 -10.08 57.25 -5.04
N ARG A 602 -10.86 57.00 -4.00
CA ARG A 602 -11.14 57.96 -2.93
C ARG A 602 -10.96 57.33 -1.55
N VAL A 603 -10.19 57.98 -0.69
CA VAL A 603 -10.12 57.59 0.74
C VAL A 603 -11.38 58.10 1.45
N VAL A 604 -12.19 57.17 1.96
CA VAL A 604 -13.48 57.42 2.62
C VAL A 604 -13.27 57.75 4.09
N SER A 605 -12.44 56.98 4.78
CA SER A 605 -12.11 57.18 6.19
C SER A 605 -10.68 56.71 6.49
N HIS A 606 -10.02 57.35 7.46
CA HIS A 606 -8.72 56.91 7.96
C HIS A 606 -8.55 57.31 9.43
N SER A 607 -7.83 56.48 10.19
CA SER A 607 -7.42 56.78 11.58
C SER A 607 -5.91 57.06 11.71
N ASP A 608 -5.29 57.45 10.59
CA ASP A 608 -3.84 57.70 10.52
C ASP A 608 -3.41 59.05 11.11
N THR A 609 -2.13 59.14 11.49
CA THR A 609 -1.58 60.31 12.20
C THR A 609 -1.69 61.57 11.31
N PRO A 610 -2.42 62.62 11.76
CA PRO A 610 -2.61 63.85 10.99
C PRO A 610 -1.29 64.55 10.65
N GLY A 611 -1.14 65.03 9.41
CA GLY A 611 0.04 65.79 8.96
C GLY A 611 1.21 64.94 8.42
N ILE A 612 1.25 63.64 8.72
CA ILE A 612 2.21 62.68 8.13
C ILE A 612 1.55 61.90 6.99
N SER A 613 0.32 61.43 7.22
CA SER A 613 -0.47 60.62 6.29
C SER A 613 -1.03 61.41 5.10
N ASP A 614 -1.20 62.73 5.23
CA ASP A 614 -1.77 63.62 4.21
C ASP A 614 -1.03 63.52 2.86
N SER A 615 0.27 63.25 2.89
CA SER A 615 1.09 63.11 1.69
C SER A 615 0.76 61.83 0.89
N ALA A 616 0.48 60.72 1.57
CA ALA A 616 0.05 59.46 0.96
C ALA A 616 -1.40 59.54 0.49
N ILE A 617 -2.29 60.11 1.31
CA ILE A 617 -3.73 60.23 1.02
C ILE A 617 -3.99 61.05 -0.25
N ASN A 618 -3.19 62.10 -0.50
CA ASN A 618 -3.38 62.93 -1.68
C ASN A 618 -2.66 62.42 -2.95
N ALA A 619 -1.58 61.64 -2.81
CA ALA A 619 -0.74 61.25 -3.94
C ALA A 619 -1.00 59.83 -4.46
N ILE A 620 -1.27 58.86 -3.57
CA ILE A 620 -1.43 57.45 -3.95
C ILE A 620 -2.68 57.21 -4.81
N PRO A 621 -3.88 57.75 -4.50
CA PRO A 621 -5.06 57.52 -5.33
C PRO A 621 -4.87 57.98 -6.78
N GLY A 622 -4.23 59.13 -6.99
CA GLY A 622 -3.92 59.64 -8.33
C GLY A 622 -2.95 58.75 -9.10
N ARG A 623 -1.91 58.20 -8.43
CA ARG A 623 -0.96 57.27 -9.06
C ARG A 623 -1.63 55.97 -9.50
N ILE A 624 -2.57 55.46 -8.71
CA ILE A 624 -3.29 54.21 -9.01
C ILE A 624 -4.18 54.38 -10.25
N VAL A 625 -4.90 55.51 -10.33
CA VAL A 625 -5.71 55.84 -11.51
C VAL A 625 -4.83 56.02 -12.76
N GLU A 626 -3.70 56.73 -12.63
CA GLU A 626 -2.77 56.95 -13.75
C GLU A 626 -2.09 55.66 -14.24
N ALA A 627 -1.71 54.78 -13.32
CA ALA A 627 -1.09 53.49 -13.64
C ALA A 627 -2.10 52.42 -14.06
N ASN A 628 -3.40 52.65 -13.84
CA ASN A 628 -4.46 51.64 -13.92
C ASN A 628 -4.07 50.34 -13.20
N SER A 629 -3.44 50.47 -12.02
CA SER A 629 -2.87 49.36 -11.24
C SER A 629 -2.76 49.75 -9.77
N PRO A 630 -3.06 48.84 -8.82
CA PRO A 630 -2.77 49.06 -7.40
C PRO A 630 -1.26 49.01 -7.08
N ASP A 631 -0.41 48.53 -7.99
CA ASP A 631 1.03 48.43 -7.81
C ASP A 631 1.76 49.74 -8.13
N VAL A 632 1.69 50.69 -7.19
CA VAL A 632 2.34 52.01 -7.29
C VAL A 632 3.36 52.26 -6.18
N ASP A 633 4.36 53.10 -6.46
CA ASP A 633 5.37 53.45 -5.47
C ASP A 633 4.79 54.19 -4.27
N VAL A 634 5.25 53.82 -3.07
CA VAL A 634 4.91 54.47 -1.80
C VAL A 634 5.44 55.91 -1.73
N VAL A 635 4.81 56.76 -0.92
CA VAL A 635 5.29 58.13 -0.67
C VAL A 635 6.34 58.13 0.44
N SER A 636 7.50 58.73 0.15
CA SER A 636 8.58 58.86 1.14
C SER A 636 8.10 59.66 2.35
N GLY A 637 8.22 59.06 3.55
CA GLY A 637 7.75 59.65 4.81
C GLY A 637 6.33 59.24 5.23
N ALA A 638 5.60 58.50 4.40
CA ALA A 638 4.26 57.99 4.70
C ALA A 638 4.08 56.53 4.18
N THR A 639 5.11 55.70 4.39
CA THR A 639 5.18 54.31 3.86
C THR A 639 4.02 53.45 4.32
N TYR A 640 3.77 53.38 5.64
CA TYR A 640 2.69 52.56 6.20
C TYR A 640 1.29 53.00 5.75
N THR A 641 1.05 54.31 5.64
CA THR A 641 -0.22 54.83 5.08
C THR A 641 -0.33 54.50 3.59
N SER A 642 0.77 54.60 2.84
CA SER A 642 0.80 54.29 1.41
C SER A 642 0.48 52.81 1.16
N GLU A 643 1.11 51.91 1.94
CA GLU A 643 0.85 50.46 1.90
C GLU A 643 -0.59 50.15 2.32
N GLY A 644 -1.12 50.85 3.33
CA GLY A 644 -2.51 50.71 3.75
C GLY A 644 -3.51 51.10 2.66
N ILE A 645 -3.29 52.21 1.95
CA ILE A 645 -4.14 52.62 0.82
C ILE A 645 -4.06 51.60 -0.32
N ILE A 646 -2.85 51.16 -0.69
CA ILE A 646 -2.64 50.16 -1.75
C ILE A 646 -3.34 48.84 -1.41
N ALA A 647 -3.20 48.35 -0.18
CA ALA A 647 -3.85 47.14 0.29
C ALA A 647 -5.38 47.29 0.33
N ALA A 648 -5.91 48.44 0.74
CA ALA A 648 -7.35 48.71 0.73
C ALA A 648 -7.92 48.72 -0.70
N VAL A 649 -7.18 49.26 -1.67
CA VAL A 649 -7.56 49.22 -3.09
C VAL A 649 -7.54 47.79 -3.63
N ARG A 650 -6.50 46.99 -3.31
CA ARG A 650 -6.47 45.56 -3.69
C ARG A 650 -7.67 44.81 -3.11
N ASN A 651 -7.97 45.00 -1.83
CA ASN A 651 -9.13 44.39 -1.19
C ASN A 651 -10.45 44.81 -1.84
N ALA A 652 -10.58 46.09 -2.27
CA ALA A 652 -11.76 46.57 -2.99
C ALA A 652 -11.92 45.84 -4.33
N LEU A 653 -10.83 45.65 -5.08
CA LEU A 653 -10.83 44.99 -6.39
C LEU A 653 -10.99 43.46 -6.29
N ASP A 654 -10.40 42.83 -5.27
CA ASP A 654 -10.43 41.38 -5.03
C ASP A 654 -11.79 40.90 -4.48
N SER A 655 -12.54 41.79 -3.81
CA SER A 655 -13.89 41.48 -3.30
C SER A 655 -14.92 41.10 -4.37
N GLN A 656 -14.58 41.22 -5.66
CA GLN A 656 -15.37 40.73 -6.80
C GLN A 656 -14.98 39.34 -7.31
N ALA A 657 -13.85 38.77 -6.89
CA ALA A 657 -13.50 37.39 -7.26
C ALA A 657 -14.41 36.34 -6.58
N SER A 658 -15.19 36.77 -5.58
CA SER A 658 -16.04 35.93 -4.74
C SER A 658 -17.43 36.54 -4.53
N ALA A 659 -18.27 36.62 -5.58
CA ALA A 659 -19.64 37.08 -5.44
C ALA A 659 -20.64 36.08 -6.04
N GLY A 660 -21.01 35.07 -5.23
CA GLY A 660 -22.12 34.14 -5.47
C GLY A 660 -22.60 33.52 -4.15
N GLU A 661 -23.70 34.07 -3.63
CA GLU A 661 -24.51 33.65 -2.47
C GLU A 661 -23.97 33.89 -1.05
N ALA A 662 -24.71 34.74 -0.32
CA ALA A 662 -24.58 34.95 1.12
C ALA A 662 -25.26 33.81 1.91
N PRO A 663 -24.75 33.51 3.12
CA PRO A 663 -25.61 33.69 4.29
C PRO A 663 -24.92 34.35 5.50
N ALA A 664 -25.69 35.27 6.11
CA ALA A 664 -25.78 35.66 7.53
C ALA A 664 -24.49 35.83 8.39
N GLU A 665 -24.36 37.04 8.95
CA GLU A 665 -23.45 37.43 10.02
C GLU A 665 -23.42 36.45 11.21
N GLN A 666 -22.21 36.07 11.64
CA GLN A 666 -21.82 35.86 13.05
C GLN A 666 -20.30 36.09 13.20
N PRO A 667 -19.83 36.65 14.33
CA PRO A 667 -18.50 37.23 14.48
C PRO A 667 -17.40 36.15 14.55
N SER A 668 -16.19 36.49 14.09
CA SER A 668 -15.01 35.65 14.21
C SER A 668 -14.75 35.29 15.69
N SER A 669 -15.02 34.06 16.09
CA SER A 669 -14.60 33.56 17.39
C SER A 669 -13.16 33.05 17.29
N ALA A 670 -12.24 33.73 17.97
CA ALA A 670 -10.98 33.15 18.40
C ALA A 670 -11.27 31.81 19.12
N VAL A 671 -10.45 30.79 18.85
CA VAL A 671 -10.55 29.49 19.55
C VAL A 671 -10.10 29.70 21.00
N GLY A 672 -11.07 29.80 21.91
CA GLY A 672 -10.84 29.94 23.34
C GLY A 672 -10.26 28.67 23.97
N PHE A 673 -9.45 28.83 25.01
CA PHE A 673 -8.95 27.68 25.78
C PHE A 673 -10.08 27.01 26.57
N ASP A 674 -10.18 25.68 26.51
CA ASP A 674 -11.18 24.87 27.22
C ASP A 674 -10.74 24.64 28.68
N ILE A 675 -11.23 25.48 29.61
CA ILE A 675 -10.84 25.47 31.02
C ILE A 675 -11.61 24.39 31.78
N LYS A 676 -10.91 23.33 32.19
CA LYS A 676 -11.46 22.15 32.92
C LYS A 676 -11.08 22.09 34.39
N VAL A 677 -10.28 23.04 34.86
CA VAL A 677 -9.79 23.12 36.24
C VAL A 677 -10.62 24.09 37.08
N SER A 678 -10.71 23.83 38.39
CA SER A 678 -11.35 24.74 39.35
C SER A 678 -10.51 26.01 39.56
N ASP A 679 -11.04 26.99 40.29
CA ASP A 679 -10.27 28.19 40.63
C ASP A 679 -9.00 27.83 41.43
N GLY A 680 -7.83 28.29 40.97
CA GLY A 680 -6.52 27.91 41.50
C GLY A 680 -5.37 28.26 40.56
N THR A 681 -4.13 28.05 41.01
CA THR A 681 -2.93 28.24 40.18
C THR A 681 -2.37 26.87 39.76
N TYR A 682 -2.22 26.66 38.47
CA TYR A 682 -1.81 25.39 37.86
C TYR A 682 -0.49 25.58 37.11
N ARG A 683 0.48 24.72 37.42
CA ARG A 683 1.79 24.70 36.77
C ARG A 683 1.82 23.66 35.65
N ALA A 684 2.31 24.05 34.49
CA ALA A 684 2.50 23.14 33.37
C ALA A 684 3.78 23.46 32.59
N VAL A 685 4.18 22.51 31.74
CA VAL A 685 5.39 22.59 30.93
C VAL A 685 5.04 22.46 29.45
N GLY A 686 5.54 23.41 28.65
CA GLY A 686 5.48 23.38 27.19
C GLY A 686 6.88 23.35 26.58
N LYS A 687 7.01 22.86 25.34
CA LYS A 687 8.32 22.74 24.70
C LYS A 687 8.68 24.00 23.90
N GLY A 688 9.72 24.71 24.36
CA GLY A 688 10.33 25.83 23.66
C GLY A 688 11.49 25.44 22.74
N PHE A 689 12.14 26.45 22.18
CA PHE A 689 13.27 26.28 21.27
C PHE A 689 14.56 25.82 21.97
N GLY A 690 14.86 26.39 23.15
CA GLY A 690 16.04 26.10 23.95
C GLY A 690 15.79 25.16 25.13
N GLY A 691 14.53 24.83 25.42
CA GLY A 691 14.16 23.79 26.37
C GLY A 691 12.72 23.91 26.85
N ASP A 692 12.45 23.32 28.02
CA ASP A 692 11.13 23.35 28.65
C ASP A 692 10.79 24.78 29.15
N LEU A 693 9.58 25.26 28.83
CA LEU A 693 8.98 26.46 29.42
C LEU A 693 8.03 26.03 30.54
N VAL A 694 8.35 26.42 31.77
CA VAL A 694 7.51 26.17 32.95
C VAL A 694 6.65 27.40 33.21
N VAL A 695 5.32 27.22 33.23
CA VAL A 695 4.36 28.33 33.29
C VAL A 695 3.32 28.05 34.38
N ASP A 696 3.07 29.06 35.22
CA ASP A 696 1.99 29.09 36.20
C ASP A 696 0.79 29.87 35.65
N VAL A 697 -0.36 29.22 35.58
CA VAL A 697 -1.62 29.80 35.09
C VAL A 697 -2.62 29.86 36.24
N THR A 698 -3.11 31.06 36.56
CA THR A 698 -4.12 31.27 37.61
C THR A 698 -5.50 31.38 36.97
N VAL A 699 -6.38 30.45 37.33
CA VAL A 699 -7.79 30.42 36.93
C VAL A 699 -8.64 30.93 38.08
N ALA A 700 -9.54 31.88 37.79
CA ALA A 700 -10.52 32.39 38.75
C ALA A 700 -11.83 32.74 38.03
N GLY A 701 -12.96 32.28 38.56
CA GLY A 701 -14.27 32.53 37.95
C GLY A 701 -14.44 31.92 36.55
N GLY A 702 -13.76 30.80 36.28
CA GLY A 702 -13.81 30.13 34.97
C GLY A 702 -13.09 30.85 33.82
N LYS A 703 -12.14 31.74 34.14
CA LYS A 703 -11.28 32.46 33.17
C LYS A 703 -9.82 32.43 33.60
N ILE A 704 -8.90 32.57 32.65
CA ILE A 704 -7.47 32.75 32.93
C ILE A 704 -7.27 34.20 33.37
N ASN A 705 -6.86 34.38 34.63
CA ASN A 705 -6.71 35.71 35.24
C ASN A 705 -5.25 36.18 35.25
N ALA A 706 -4.29 35.25 35.28
CA ALA A 706 -2.87 35.56 35.22
C ALA A 706 -2.07 34.39 34.63
N ILE A 707 -1.01 34.70 33.88
CA ILE A 707 -0.02 33.75 33.38
C ILE A 707 1.35 34.27 33.79
N SER A 708 2.17 33.43 34.40
CA SER A 708 3.54 33.75 34.81
C SER A 708 4.49 32.66 34.34
N VAL A 709 5.51 33.03 33.55
CA VAL A 709 6.58 32.10 33.19
C VAL A 709 7.54 31.99 34.38
N VAL A 710 7.73 30.78 34.88
CA VAL A 710 8.52 30.46 36.08
C VAL A 710 9.99 30.22 35.71
N GLU A 711 10.21 29.48 34.63
CA GLU A 711 11.55 29.12 34.13
C GLU A 711 11.49 28.82 32.63
N HIS A 712 12.50 29.24 31.88
CA HIS A 712 12.72 28.82 30.50
C HIS A 712 14.21 28.76 30.17
N ALA A 713 14.59 27.84 29.29
CA ALA A 713 15.95 27.72 28.74
C ALA A 713 16.07 28.31 27.33
N ASP A 714 15.02 28.96 26.84
CA ASP A 714 14.98 29.56 25.50
C ASP A 714 15.92 30.76 25.36
N THR A 715 16.28 31.07 24.12
CA THR A 715 17.24 32.12 23.79
C THR A 715 16.71 33.49 24.26
N PRO A 716 17.33 34.15 25.26
CA PRO A 716 16.72 35.29 25.96
C PRO A 716 16.32 36.45 25.04
N PHE A 717 17.16 36.80 24.04
CA PHE A 717 16.87 37.92 23.15
C PHE A 717 15.70 37.69 22.17
N LEU A 718 15.23 36.45 22.03
CA LEU A 718 14.07 36.09 21.20
C LEU A 718 12.86 35.71 22.07
N ALA A 719 13.09 35.07 23.20
CA ALA A 719 12.04 34.56 24.08
C ALA A 719 11.41 35.66 24.94
N ASP A 720 12.21 36.55 25.52
CA ASP A 720 11.70 37.55 26.47
C ASP A 720 10.72 38.54 25.80
N PRO A 721 11.02 39.10 24.60
CA PRO A 721 10.07 39.97 23.90
C PRO A 721 8.79 39.26 23.47
N ALA A 722 8.89 37.96 23.16
CA ALA A 722 7.74 37.14 22.79
C ALA A 722 6.84 36.87 24.00
N ILE A 723 7.42 36.52 25.15
CA ILE A 723 6.67 36.27 26.40
C ILE A 723 5.98 37.57 26.87
N GLU A 724 6.68 38.70 26.84
CA GLU A 724 6.12 40.01 27.23
C GLU A 724 4.95 40.45 26.33
N ALA A 725 5.00 40.13 25.03
CA ALA A 725 3.94 40.48 24.08
C ALA A 725 2.75 39.50 24.12
N LEU A 726 3.01 38.20 24.28
CA LEU A 726 1.97 37.16 24.16
C LEU A 726 1.14 36.99 25.43
N VAL A 727 1.72 37.14 26.62
CA VAL A 727 0.99 36.95 27.89
C VAL A 727 -0.23 37.88 28.01
N PRO A 728 -0.12 39.20 27.76
CA PRO A 728 -1.28 40.08 27.77
C PRO A 728 -2.30 39.73 26.68
N ALA A 729 -1.83 39.40 25.48
CA ALA A 729 -2.70 39.04 24.36
C ALA A 729 -3.53 37.78 24.63
N ILE A 730 -2.94 36.77 25.28
CA ILE A 730 -3.64 35.55 25.70
C ILE A 730 -4.69 35.87 26.78
N LEU A 731 -4.38 36.76 27.73
CA LEU A 731 -5.32 37.17 28.78
C LEU A 731 -6.52 37.93 28.20
N ASP A 732 -6.32 38.76 27.18
CA ASP A 732 -7.41 39.50 26.51
C ASP A 732 -8.26 38.58 25.63
N ALA A 733 -7.62 37.68 24.87
CA ALA A 733 -8.31 36.78 23.94
C ALA A 733 -8.95 35.56 24.64
N GLN A 734 -8.45 35.16 25.81
CA GLN A 734 -8.78 33.89 26.48
C GLN A 734 -8.60 32.67 25.54
N GLY A 735 -7.69 32.77 24.57
CA GLY A 735 -7.54 31.82 23.47
C GLY A 735 -6.18 31.93 22.79
N VAL A 736 -5.97 31.12 21.76
CA VAL A 736 -4.73 31.14 20.98
C VAL A 736 -4.65 32.46 20.19
N VAL A 737 -3.51 33.13 20.29
CA VAL A 737 -3.20 34.38 19.59
C VAL A 737 -2.11 34.17 18.55
N ASP A 738 -1.90 35.15 17.68
CA ASP A 738 -0.86 35.07 16.66
C ASP A 738 0.53 34.91 17.29
N VAL A 739 1.33 34.07 16.63
CA VAL A 739 2.68 33.72 17.05
C VAL A 739 3.60 34.95 16.91
N TYR A 740 4.45 35.22 17.90
CA TYR A 740 5.41 36.31 17.83
C TYR A 740 6.47 36.05 16.75
N SER A 741 6.60 36.98 15.80
CA SER A 741 7.54 36.86 14.67
C SER A 741 8.98 36.74 15.18
N GLY A 742 9.69 35.69 14.73
CA GLY A 742 11.05 35.38 15.18
C GLY A 742 11.16 34.49 16.42
N ALA A 743 10.05 34.15 17.09
CA ALA A 743 10.02 33.28 18.27
C ALA A 743 8.94 32.19 18.18
N THR A 744 8.83 31.54 17.00
CA THR A 744 7.71 30.64 16.69
C THR A 744 7.60 29.44 17.62
N MET A 745 8.73 28.82 17.95
CA MET A 745 8.75 27.64 18.83
C MET A 745 8.45 28.01 20.29
N THR A 746 9.00 29.13 20.77
CA THR A 746 8.71 29.67 22.10
C THR A 746 7.24 30.05 22.26
N SER A 747 6.63 30.65 21.22
CA SER A 747 5.20 31.01 21.22
C SER A 747 4.30 29.78 21.28
N LYS A 748 4.59 28.75 20.47
CA LYS A 748 3.85 27.48 20.51
C LYS A 748 4.03 26.74 21.84
N GLY A 749 5.25 26.74 22.40
CA GLY A 749 5.53 26.18 23.72
C GLY A 749 4.75 26.88 24.84
N LEU A 750 4.58 28.21 24.77
CA LEU A 750 3.76 28.96 25.71
C LEU A 750 2.28 28.57 25.63
N PHE A 751 1.72 28.42 24.41
CA PHE A 751 0.33 27.97 24.23
C PHE A 751 0.11 26.55 24.75
N GLU A 752 1.05 25.64 24.45
CA GLU A 752 1.01 24.25 24.94
C GLU A 752 1.02 24.20 26.48
N ALA A 753 1.87 25.01 27.13
CA ALA A 753 1.93 25.08 28.59
C ALA A 753 0.61 25.61 29.18
N VAL A 754 0.04 26.67 28.58
CA VAL A 754 -1.23 27.25 29.06
C VAL A 754 -2.39 26.26 28.88
N GLU A 755 -2.47 25.58 27.74
CA GLU A 755 -3.51 24.58 27.47
C GLU A 755 -3.41 23.38 28.43
N LYS A 756 -2.20 22.88 28.71
CA LYS A 756 -1.97 21.81 29.69
C LYS A 756 -2.32 22.23 31.12
N ALA A 757 -2.06 23.48 31.48
CA ALA A 757 -2.40 23.99 32.81
C ALA A 757 -3.92 24.05 33.00
N VAL A 758 -4.68 24.53 32.01
CA VAL A 758 -6.14 24.68 32.11
C VAL A 758 -6.93 23.39 31.85
N SER A 759 -6.32 22.39 31.21
CA SER A 759 -6.91 21.06 31.02
C SER A 759 -6.70 20.09 32.20
N GLY A 760 -5.85 20.46 33.18
CA GLY A 760 -5.53 19.64 34.36
C GLY A 760 -4.44 18.58 34.13
N ALA A 761 -3.80 18.56 32.96
CA ALA A 761 -2.75 17.60 32.62
C ALA A 761 -1.37 17.94 33.22
N GLY A 762 -1.17 19.18 33.70
CA GLY A 762 0.13 19.69 34.18
C GLY A 762 0.63 19.11 35.52
N GLU A 763 -0.24 18.85 36.50
CA GLU A 763 0.19 18.40 37.84
C GLU A 763 0.86 17.01 37.82
N ALA A 764 0.45 16.12 36.91
CA ALA A 764 1.00 14.77 36.80
C ALA A 764 2.45 14.73 36.28
N GLU A 765 2.84 15.71 35.45
CA GLU A 765 4.17 15.76 34.82
C GLU A 765 5.19 16.48 35.71
N VAL A 766 4.75 17.49 36.48
CA VAL A 766 5.60 18.17 37.48
C VAL A 766 5.89 17.25 38.67
N ALA A 767 4.92 16.46 39.12
CA ALA A 767 5.12 15.46 40.19
C ALA A 767 6.10 14.35 39.81
N ALA A 768 6.26 14.06 38.50
CA ALA A 768 7.20 13.05 38.01
C ALA A 768 8.66 13.54 37.93
N LYS A 769 8.92 14.86 38.00
CA LYS A 769 10.26 15.47 37.91
C LYS A 769 10.85 15.91 39.26
N VAL A 770 10.08 15.90 40.34
CA VAL A 770 10.61 16.21 41.68
C VAL A 770 11.07 14.92 42.35
N GLU A 771 12.36 14.61 42.28
CA GLU A 771 12.94 13.63 43.20
C GLU A 771 12.88 14.17 44.65
N PRO A 772 12.50 13.35 45.65
CA PRO A 772 12.48 13.79 47.03
C PRO A 772 13.91 14.13 47.49
N PHE A 773 14.13 15.38 47.89
CA PHE A 773 15.37 15.80 48.54
C PHE A 773 15.44 15.18 49.95
N ASP A 774 16.44 14.31 50.14
CA ASP A 774 16.74 13.64 51.40
C ASP A 774 17.40 14.64 52.37
N ILE A 775 16.61 15.20 53.31
CA ILE A 775 17.15 16.05 54.38
C ILE A 775 17.80 15.14 55.43
N LYS A 776 19.12 14.96 55.33
CA LYS A 776 19.90 14.39 56.43
C LYS A 776 20.09 15.44 57.52
N VAL A 777 19.24 15.38 58.53
CA VAL A 777 19.49 16.08 59.81
C VAL A 777 20.60 15.34 60.53
N SER A 778 21.78 15.95 60.65
CA SER A 778 22.81 15.52 61.58
C SER A 778 22.52 16.10 62.96
N ASP A 779 22.52 15.25 63.99
CA ASP A 779 22.28 15.61 65.38
C ASP A 779 23.08 16.86 65.83
N GLY A 780 22.40 17.90 66.29
CA GLY A 780 23.08 19.09 66.81
C GLY A 780 22.20 20.29 67.11
N THR A 781 21.31 20.14 68.11
CA THR A 781 20.51 21.16 68.83
C THR A 781 19.43 21.93 68.08
#